data_AF-A0A0Q9QQT5-F1
#
_entry.id   AF-A0A0Q9QQT5-F1
#
_cell.length_a   1.000
_cell.length_b   1.000
_cell.length_c   1.000
_cell.angle_alpha   90.00
_cell.angle_beta   90.00
_cell.angle_gamma   90.00
#
_symmetry.space_group_name_H-M   'P 1'
#
loop_
_entity.id
_entity.type
_entity.pdbx_description
1 polymer ?
#
loop_
_entity_poly.entity_id
_entity_poly.type
_entity_poly.pdbx_seq_one_letter_code
_entity_poly.pdbx_strand_id
1 'polypeptide(L)'
;MTELITFIEQLNQDAAVSAKKMEELIYQDPSSSIVKARVFAEEILKRVFELENLSLPPQSSLNDKIIFLSNGGYITSEVQNGFHTIRMTGNKAAHTANYDDLSEAIMLHKIVYKIAVWFYEIYTTLQLTVPSYEYPKPPAKASEELQDFKKEVFQLLANIQSGKGDQSERTVTQPVVTGDEGLFKADLSERESYLMRELRRLKDSSKEAIENANAFSKYKEYLHVERKVQLDLEKSLTKNEILQKPSLILLCGSVGDGKSHLLAYLKENKPQLLQDYQVFNDATESFSPTKDAMETLREVLEDFSDQKIGSSDKKVILAINLGVLHNFINLQHESVTFNRLKGFISNSGLFSQKIITWFSEEFFDLISFSDYRSYELTERGAESKFFSEILSRVFAEKSFNPFFLAYKEDLNNSNQTMVHENYRFLQNAFVQKQIVQLTIEAIIRNKIVISARAFLNFIADLIIPDIQTPVRFIDQFERLEQSVPTLLFKRRERSFILKAMYELDPLHSRSSFTDQLIIDLNTLSDWSNVTNDFISDQTAQLWIMPFRNDSDGSLSGESFVQFSETIIRLSFLTNEKYARQIKSQVFNNYLRRLYDFNHGRTAGIRSFYDEFKDVIQKWKGTPLKDYVYLSKQTETIRIAQKLNLKPNVSHLQFVQEEVLETFKPTLSLAYNIGKDEPIPIEVDFALYELLQQVLRGYCPNKKDEEDAINFVEFVDKMMNYGEKSKELIVHYPNDGRFYKLYKDDFGSFVFEKE
;
A
#
# COMPACT_ATOMS: atom_id res chain seq x y z
N MET A 1 -48.24 1.95 10.49
CA MET A 1 -47.37 2.01 9.29
C MET A 1 -46.43 3.16 9.53
N THR A 2 -45.14 2.89 9.61
CA THR A 2 -44.10 3.94 9.72
C THR A 2 -44.02 4.62 8.37
N GLU A 3 -44.50 5.86 8.27
CA GLU A 3 -44.59 6.63 7.03
C GLU A 3 -43.26 7.35 6.75
N LEU A 4 -42.25 6.57 6.37
CA LEU A 4 -40.84 6.98 6.43
C LEU A 4 -40.47 8.09 5.43
N ILE A 5 -41.29 8.30 4.39
CA ILE A 5 -41.06 9.23 3.28
C ILE A 5 -42.14 10.34 3.18
N THR A 6 -43.08 10.43 4.13
CA THR A 6 -44.17 11.45 4.06
C THR A 6 -43.71 12.90 4.13
N PHE A 7 -42.50 13.15 4.62
CA PHE A 7 -41.95 14.51 4.71
C PHE A 7 -41.79 15.21 3.34
N ILE A 8 -41.74 14.47 2.22
CA ILE A 8 -41.67 15.06 0.88
C ILE A 8 -43.03 15.41 0.28
N GLU A 9 -44.15 15.02 0.91
CA GLU A 9 -45.51 15.21 0.36
C GLU A 9 -45.82 16.69 0.08
N GLN A 10 -45.26 17.60 0.88
CA GLN A 10 -45.39 19.04 0.71
C GLN A 10 -44.63 19.58 -0.52
N LEU A 11 -43.59 18.87 -0.98
CA LEU A 11 -42.77 19.26 -2.12
C LEU A 11 -43.22 18.62 -3.43
N ASN A 12 -43.59 17.34 -3.36
CA ASN A 12 -44.03 16.54 -4.49
C ASN A 12 -44.98 15.42 -4.02
N GLN A 13 -46.28 15.67 -4.19
CA GLN A 13 -47.34 14.74 -3.80
C GLN A 13 -47.29 13.43 -4.60
N ASP A 14 -46.98 13.51 -5.91
CA ASP A 14 -46.95 12.33 -6.80
C ASP A 14 -45.77 11.40 -6.47
N ALA A 15 -44.61 11.98 -6.13
CA ALA A 15 -43.47 11.23 -5.62
C ALA A 15 -43.81 10.57 -4.27
N ALA A 16 -44.41 11.30 -3.33
CA ALA A 16 -44.80 10.75 -2.02
C ALA A 16 -45.77 9.56 -2.15
N VAL A 17 -46.78 9.67 -3.03
CA VAL A 17 -47.72 8.58 -3.32
C VAL A 17 -47.01 7.36 -3.91
N SER A 18 -46.05 7.58 -4.80
CA SER A 18 -45.27 6.50 -5.41
C SER A 18 -44.38 5.78 -4.41
N ALA A 19 -43.70 6.51 -3.52
CA ALA A 19 -42.92 5.95 -2.42
C ALA A 19 -43.78 5.15 -1.43
N LYS A 20 -44.96 5.66 -1.07
CA LYS A 20 -45.89 4.93 -0.18
C LYS A 20 -46.37 3.63 -0.80
N LYS A 21 -46.72 3.65 -2.08
CA LYS A 21 -47.10 2.43 -2.83
C LYS A 21 -45.94 1.46 -2.95
N MET A 22 -44.71 1.94 -3.10
CA MET A 22 -43.52 1.09 -3.10
C MET A 22 -43.45 0.30 -1.79
N GLU A 23 -43.49 0.97 -0.63
CA GLU A 23 -43.45 0.35 0.71
C GLU A 23 -44.53 -0.72 0.90
N GLU A 24 -45.78 -0.43 0.50
CA GLU A 24 -46.91 -1.36 0.61
C GLU A 24 -46.69 -2.65 -0.20
N LEU A 25 -46.00 -2.53 -1.35
CA LEU A 25 -45.79 -3.60 -2.31
C LEU A 25 -44.51 -4.41 -2.07
N ILE A 26 -43.50 -3.90 -1.34
CA ILE A 26 -42.19 -4.56 -1.13
C ILE A 26 -42.35 -6.06 -0.79
N TYR A 27 -43.32 -6.37 0.07
CA TYR A 27 -43.54 -7.71 0.61
C TYR A 27 -44.67 -8.49 -0.07
N GLN A 28 -45.40 -7.89 -0.99
CA GLN A 28 -46.54 -8.48 -1.69
C GLN A 28 -46.22 -8.79 -3.15
N ASP A 29 -45.58 -7.83 -3.82
CA ASP A 29 -45.14 -7.89 -5.20
C ASP A 29 -43.87 -7.02 -5.34
N PRO A 30 -42.69 -7.61 -5.04
CA PRO A 30 -41.39 -6.95 -5.19
C PRO A 30 -41.19 -6.30 -6.57
N SER A 31 -41.66 -6.95 -7.64
CA SER A 31 -41.56 -6.39 -9.00
C SER A 31 -42.34 -5.10 -9.17
N SER A 32 -43.61 -5.08 -8.74
CA SER A 32 -44.39 -3.84 -8.77
C SER A 32 -43.83 -2.77 -7.84
N SER A 33 -43.21 -3.15 -6.72
CA SER A 33 -42.51 -2.22 -5.82
C SER A 33 -41.33 -1.53 -6.53
N ILE A 34 -40.50 -2.30 -7.23
CA ILE A 34 -39.37 -1.78 -8.03
C ILE A 34 -39.86 -0.81 -9.11
N VAL A 35 -40.98 -1.12 -9.79
CA VAL A 35 -41.58 -0.19 -10.77
C VAL A 35 -42.02 1.12 -10.12
N LYS A 36 -42.58 1.09 -8.90
CA LYS A 36 -42.93 2.32 -8.16
C LYS A 36 -41.72 3.15 -7.75
N ALA A 37 -40.59 2.52 -7.45
CA ALA A 37 -39.33 3.24 -7.22
C ALA A 37 -38.89 4.05 -8.45
N ARG A 38 -39.08 3.50 -9.66
CA ARG A 38 -38.80 4.22 -10.92
C ARG A 38 -39.73 5.41 -11.14
N VAL A 39 -41.04 5.23 -10.94
CA VAL A 39 -42.02 6.33 -11.04
C VAL A 39 -41.68 7.45 -10.05
N PHE A 40 -41.30 7.09 -8.82
CA PHE A 40 -40.81 8.05 -7.83
C PHE A 40 -39.62 8.87 -8.37
N ALA A 41 -38.61 8.21 -8.94
CA ALA A 41 -37.43 8.88 -9.48
C ALA A 41 -37.79 9.84 -10.63
N GLU A 42 -38.70 9.44 -11.52
CA GLU A 42 -39.16 10.27 -12.63
C GLU A 42 -39.89 11.54 -12.15
N GLU A 43 -40.74 11.43 -11.13
CA GLU A 43 -41.45 12.58 -10.54
C GLU A 43 -40.52 13.53 -9.79
N ILE A 44 -39.54 13.00 -9.04
CA ILE A 44 -38.53 13.85 -8.37
C ILE A 44 -37.73 14.64 -9.39
N LEU A 45 -37.21 13.97 -10.43
CA LEU A 45 -36.44 14.65 -11.48
C LEU A 45 -37.27 15.71 -12.18
N LYS A 46 -38.51 15.39 -12.58
CA LYS A 46 -39.42 16.37 -13.20
C LYS A 46 -39.60 17.60 -12.31
N ARG A 47 -39.77 17.41 -11.01
CA ARG A 47 -39.92 18.52 -10.06
C ARG A 47 -38.65 19.35 -9.92
N VAL A 48 -37.48 18.73 -9.93
CA VAL A 48 -36.19 19.46 -9.93
C VAL A 48 -36.08 20.36 -11.16
N PHE A 49 -36.43 19.87 -12.36
CA PHE A 49 -36.44 20.69 -13.58
C PHE A 49 -37.38 21.90 -13.48
N GLU A 50 -38.55 21.72 -12.87
CA GLU A 50 -39.49 22.82 -12.64
C GLU A 50 -38.95 23.86 -11.65
N LEU A 51 -38.36 23.42 -10.53
CA LEU A 51 -37.85 24.32 -9.48
C LEU A 51 -36.62 25.11 -9.95
N GLU A 52 -35.74 24.48 -10.73
CA GLU A 52 -34.53 25.09 -11.28
C GLU A 52 -34.78 25.88 -12.58
N ASN A 53 -36.03 25.96 -13.05
CA ASN A 53 -36.43 26.61 -14.32
C ASN A 53 -35.65 26.10 -15.55
N LEU A 54 -35.44 24.79 -15.63
CA LEU A 54 -34.66 24.15 -16.68
C LEU A 54 -35.55 23.64 -17.81
N SER A 55 -35.20 23.95 -19.06
CA SER A 55 -35.92 23.48 -20.24
C SER A 55 -35.31 22.21 -20.83
N LEU A 56 -36.09 21.13 -20.94
CA LEU A 56 -35.71 19.90 -21.63
C LEU A 56 -36.43 19.75 -22.99
N PRO A 57 -35.82 19.02 -23.95
CA PRO A 57 -36.54 18.55 -25.12
C PRO A 57 -37.73 17.65 -24.74
N PRO A 58 -38.88 17.74 -25.43
CA PRO A 58 -40.12 17.02 -25.08
C PRO A 58 -40.04 15.48 -25.18
N GLN A 59 -38.92 14.91 -25.61
CA GLN A 59 -38.68 13.45 -25.70
C GLN A 59 -37.40 13.01 -24.98
N SER A 60 -36.95 13.75 -23.96
CA SER A 60 -35.79 13.35 -23.15
C SER A 60 -36.10 12.10 -22.31
N SER A 61 -35.28 11.06 -22.45
CA SER A 61 -35.34 9.85 -21.63
C SER A 61 -35.01 10.14 -20.16
N LEU A 62 -35.32 9.20 -19.25
CA LEU A 62 -34.90 9.30 -17.85
C LEU A 62 -33.37 9.48 -17.72
N ASN A 63 -32.60 8.83 -18.61
CA ASN A 63 -31.15 8.96 -18.63
C ASN A 63 -30.70 10.38 -19.02
N ASP A 64 -31.31 10.97 -20.06
CA ASP A 64 -30.99 12.32 -20.53
C ASP A 64 -31.22 13.37 -19.43
N LYS A 65 -32.28 13.18 -18.62
CA LYS A 65 -32.58 14.04 -17.47
C LYS A 65 -31.51 13.95 -16.40
N ILE A 66 -31.07 12.75 -16.06
CA ILE A 66 -30.00 12.51 -15.06
C ILE A 66 -28.69 13.14 -15.55
N ILE A 67 -28.35 12.94 -16.84
CA ILE A 67 -27.16 13.49 -17.49
C ILE A 67 -27.15 15.02 -17.40
N PHE A 68 -28.26 15.65 -17.81
CA PHE A 68 -28.35 17.10 -17.87
C PHE A 68 -28.16 17.72 -16.48
N LEU A 69 -28.81 17.16 -15.45
CA LEU A 69 -28.68 17.66 -14.08
C LEU A 69 -27.28 17.43 -13.51
N SER A 70 -26.66 16.28 -13.79
CA SER A 70 -25.30 15.97 -13.33
C SER A 70 -24.27 16.91 -13.97
N ASN A 71 -24.30 17.07 -15.30
CA ASN A 71 -23.38 17.97 -16.01
C ASN A 71 -23.57 19.44 -15.61
N GLY A 72 -24.79 19.83 -15.24
CA GLY A 72 -25.09 21.16 -14.72
C GLY A 72 -24.72 21.38 -13.25
N GLY A 73 -24.29 20.34 -12.53
CA GLY A 73 -23.95 20.41 -11.11
C GLY A 73 -25.14 20.48 -10.16
N TYR A 74 -26.35 20.15 -10.63
CA TYR A 74 -27.60 20.20 -9.84
C TYR A 74 -27.79 18.98 -8.92
N ILE A 75 -27.13 17.86 -9.24
CA ILE A 75 -27.15 16.63 -8.44
C ILE A 75 -25.71 16.21 -8.12
N THR A 76 -25.51 15.62 -6.94
CA THR A 76 -24.21 15.05 -6.53
C THR A 76 -24.03 13.64 -7.12
N SER A 77 -22.79 13.15 -7.10
CA SER A 77 -22.40 11.79 -7.52
C SER A 77 -23.22 10.69 -6.84
N GLU A 78 -23.43 10.81 -5.53
CA GLU A 78 -24.20 9.83 -4.75
C GLU A 78 -25.66 9.78 -5.22
N VAL A 79 -26.26 10.94 -5.47
CA VAL A 79 -27.64 11.06 -5.95
C VAL A 79 -27.75 10.54 -7.39
N GLN A 80 -26.78 10.86 -8.24
CA GLN A 80 -26.69 10.35 -9.60
C GLN A 80 -26.63 8.82 -9.62
N ASN A 81 -25.75 8.21 -8.82
CA ASN A 81 -25.64 6.75 -8.68
C ASN A 81 -26.95 6.13 -8.16
N GLY A 82 -27.64 6.80 -7.23
CA GLY A 82 -28.96 6.39 -6.76
C GLY A 82 -29.99 6.34 -7.88
N PHE A 83 -30.08 7.38 -8.71
CA PHE A 83 -30.97 7.41 -9.87
C PHE A 83 -30.60 6.36 -10.93
N HIS A 84 -29.32 6.17 -11.24
CA HIS A 84 -28.88 5.12 -12.16
C HIS A 84 -29.21 3.73 -11.63
N THR A 85 -29.06 3.49 -10.33
CA THR A 85 -29.40 2.20 -9.72
C THR A 85 -30.90 1.91 -9.84
N ILE A 86 -31.76 2.88 -9.51
CA ILE A 86 -33.21 2.74 -9.70
C ILE A 86 -33.53 2.46 -11.16
N ARG A 87 -32.88 3.17 -12.10
CA ARG A 87 -33.08 2.97 -13.54
C ARG A 87 -32.68 1.57 -13.99
N MET A 88 -31.46 1.12 -13.68
CA MET A 88 -30.93 -0.17 -14.11
C MET A 88 -31.73 -1.34 -13.53
N THR A 89 -32.01 -1.30 -12.23
CA THR A 89 -32.83 -2.33 -11.56
C THR A 89 -34.28 -2.32 -12.05
N GLY A 90 -34.85 -1.12 -12.25
CA GLY A 90 -36.20 -0.95 -12.79
C GLY A 90 -36.37 -1.52 -14.20
N ASN A 91 -35.39 -1.32 -15.07
CA ASN A 91 -35.38 -1.91 -16.41
C ASN A 91 -35.31 -3.44 -16.37
N LYS A 92 -34.44 -4.00 -15.53
CA LYS A 92 -34.30 -5.45 -15.34
C LYS A 92 -35.61 -6.09 -14.88
N ALA A 93 -36.31 -5.47 -13.93
CA ALA A 93 -37.62 -5.92 -13.47
C ALA A 93 -38.73 -5.83 -14.53
N ALA A 94 -38.71 -4.79 -15.38
CA ALA A 94 -39.71 -4.61 -16.42
C ALA A 94 -39.58 -5.58 -17.60
N HIS A 95 -38.35 -6.01 -17.93
CA HIS A 95 -38.06 -6.84 -19.10
C HIS A 95 -37.91 -8.35 -18.81
N THR A 96 -37.84 -8.74 -17.54
CA THR A 96 -37.66 -10.16 -17.15
C THR A 96 -38.99 -10.75 -16.69
N ALA A 97 -39.53 -11.74 -17.41
CA ALA A 97 -40.72 -12.47 -16.96
C ALA A 97 -40.40 -13.24 -15.66
N ASN A 98 -41.27 -13.11 -14.64
CA ASN A 98 -41.10 -13.67 -13.28
C ASN A 98 -39.94 -13.09 -12.45
N TYR A 99 -39.62 -11.81 -12.63
CA TYR A 99 -38.73 -11.12 -11.69
C TYR A 99 -39.38 -11.02 -10.31
N ASP A 100 -38.75 -11.52 -9.25
CA ASP A 100 -39.31 -11.49 -7.88
C ASP A 100 -38.18 -11.47 -6.83
N ASP A 101 -37.36 -10.41 -6.85
CA ASP A 101 -36.24 -10.24 -5.92
C ASP A 101 -36.58 -9.26 -4.79
N LEU A 102 -36.98 -9.82 -3.64
CA LEU A 102 -37.24 -9.05 -2.42
C LEU A 102 -36.01 -8.26 -1.94
N SER A 103 -34.80 -8.77 -2.16
CA SER A 103 -33.57 -8.13 -1.68
C SER A 103 -33.31 -6.84 -2.44
N GLU A 104 -33.48 -6.87 -3.77
CA GLU A 104 -33.38 -5.68 -4.60
C GLU A 104 -34.48 -4.64 -4.31
N ALA A 105 -35.71 -5.08 -4.03
CA ALA A 105 -36.78 -4.16 -3.63
C ALA A 105 -36.47 -3.41 -2.32
N ILE A 106 -35.91 -4.12 -1.32
CA ILE A 106 -35.46 -3.52 -0.06
C ILE A 106 -34.24 -2.60 -0.27
N MET A 107 -33.30 -2.99 -1.12
CA MET A 107 -32.16 -2.16 -1.50
C MET A 107 -32.63 -0.85 -2.15
N LEU A 108 -33.55 -0.91 -3.11
CA LEU A 108 -34.10 0.28 -3.76
C LEU A 108 -34.86 1.18 -2.77
N HIS A 109 -35.54 0.61 -1.77
CA HIS A 109 -36.22 1.40 -0.75
C HIS A 109 -35.26 2.30 0.03
N LYS A 110 -34.07 1.79 0.38
CA LYS A 110 -32.99 2.58 1.00
C LYS A 110 -32.52 3.71 0.08
N ILE A 111 -32.37 3.44 -1.21
CA ILE A 111 -31.94 4.44 -2.20
C ILE A 111 -33.01 5.53 -2.40
N VAL A 112 -34.28 5.13 -2.51
CA VAL A 112 -35.42 6.06 -2.61
C VAL A 112 -35.47 6.98 -1.41
N TYR A 113 -35.27 6.44 -0.19
CA TYR A 113 -35.17 7.26 1.00
C TYR A 113 -33.99 8.25 0.93
N LYS A 114 -32.78 7.81 0.54
CA LYS A 114 -31.63 8.72 0.38
C LYS A 114 -31.92 9.86 -0.60
N ILE A 115 -32.54 9.57 -1.73
CA ILE A 115 -32.93 10.58 -2.73
C ILE A 115 -34.00 11.51 -2.16
N ALA A 116 -34.98 10.99 -1.42
CA ALA A 116 -36.00 11.80 -0.75
C ALA A 116 -35.39 12.77 0.27
N VAL A 117 -34.42 12.31 1.08
CA VAL A 117 -33.69 13.15 2.03
C VAL A 117 -32.92 14.25 1.30
N TRP A 118 -32.14 13.89 0.28
CA TRP A 118 -31.41 14.87 -0.53
C TRP A 118 -32.35 15.93 -1.14
N PHE A 119 -33.44 15.50 -1.76
CA PHE A 119 -34.41 16.41 -2.39
C PHE A 119 -35.03 17.35 -1.36
N TYR A 120 -35.35 16.84 -0.18
CA TYR A 120 -35.86 17.65 0.90
C TYR A 120 -34.83 18.66 1.41
N GLU A 121 -33.60 18.22 1.69
CA GLU A 121 -32.52 19.07 2.21
C GLU A 121 -32.14 20.22 1.27
N ILE A 122 -32.16 20.00 -0.04
CA ILE A 122 -31.80 21.02 -1.03
C ILE A 122 -32.95 21.99 -1.31
N TYR A 123 -34.18 21.50 -1.45
CA TYR A 123 -35.30 22.31 -1.95
C TYR A 123 -36.24 22.81 -0.84
N THR A 124 -35.89 22.63 0.43
CA THR A 124 -36.70 23.07 1.58
C THR A 124 -35.91 23.92 2.57
N THR A 125 -36.54 24.97 3.09
CA THR A 125 -36.02 25.79 4.20
C THR A 125 -36.62 25.42 5.56
N LEU A 126 -37.55 24.46 5.59
CA LEU A 126 -38.24 23.99 6.79
C LEU A 126 -37.31 23.10 7.63
N GLN A 127 -37.07 23.49 8.88
CA GLN A 127 -36.30 22.74 9.88
C GLN A 127 -37.09 21.54 10.46
N LEU A 128 -37.79 20.75 9.63
CA LEU A 128 -38.31 19.47 10.11
C LEU A 128 -37.13 18.52 10.33
N THR A 129 -37.19 17.78 11.45
CA THR A 129 -36.27 16.67 11.71
C THR A 129 -36.61 15.53 10.76
N VAL A 130 -35.77 15.32 9.74
CA VAL A 130 -35.87 14.15 8.86
C VAL A 130 -35.76 12.88 9.71
N PRO A 131 -36.75 11.96 9.67
CA PRO A 131 -36.71 10.74 10.47
C PRO A 131 -35.59 9.83 9.99
N SER A 132 -34.82 9.22 10.89
CA SER A 132 -33.77 8.25 10.54
C SER A 132 -34.32 7.07 9.73
N TYR A 133 -33.50 6.52 8.82
CA TYR A 133 -33.90 5.37 8.00
C TYR A 133 -34.27 4.14 8.84
N GLU A 134 -35.47 3.60 8.64
CA GLU A 134 -35.86 2.26 9.10
C GLU A 134 -36.18 1.36 7.90
N TYR A 135 -35.83 0.08 8.03
CA TYR A 135 -36.22 -0.92 7.04
C TYR A 135 -37.74 -1.12 7.02
N PRO A 136 -38.31 -1.45 5.84
CA PRO A 136 -39.75 -1.68 5.73
C PRO A 136 -40.15 -2.85 6.63
N LYS A 137 -41.30 -2.74 7.30
CA LYS A 137 -41.80 -3.78 8.22
C LYS A 137 -42.75 -4.73 7.49
N PRO A 138 -42.66 -6.06 7.70
CA PRO A 138 -43.54 -7.01 7.02
C PRO A 138 -45.00 -6.83 7.45
N PRO A 139 -45.97 -6.92 6.52
CA PRO A 139 -47.39 -6.82 6.85
C PRO A 139 -47.89 -8.06 7.61
N ALA A 140 -48.78 -7.86 8.59
CA ALA A 140 -49.29 -8.92 9.48
C ALA A 140 -50.19 -9.99 8.82
N LYS A 141 -50.49 -9.88 7.51
CA LYS A 141 -51.45 -10.74 6.77
C LYS A 141 -50.81 -11.60 5.66
N ALA A 142 -49.51 -11.89 5.73
CA ALA A 142 -48.83 -12.78 4.78
C ALA A 142 -48.97 -14.28 5.15
N SER A 143 -48.79 -15.21 4.19
CA SER A 143 -48.76 -16.67 4.44
C SER A 143 -47.65 -17.07 5.42
N GLU A 144 -47.80 -18.16 6.18
CA GLU A 144 -46.86 -18.59 7.24
C GLU A 144 -45.41 -18.76 6.74
N GLU A 145 -45.19 -19.43 5.60
CA GLU A 145 -43.85 -19.59 4.99
C GLU A 145 -43.22 -18.25 4.60
N LEU A 146 -44.04 -17.34 4.08
CA LEU A 146 -43.61 -16.00 3.69
C LEU A 146 -43.35 -15.12 4.92
N GLN A 147 -44.03 -15.36 6.05
CA GLN A 147 -43.75 -14.67 7.32
C GLN A 147 -42.42 -15.08 7.92
N ASP A 148 -42.03 -16.35 7.82
CA ASP A 148 -40.76 -16.83 8.37
C ASP A 148 -39.56 -16.30 7.58
N PHE A 149 -39.62 -16.34 6.24
CA PHE A 149 -38.63 -15.69 5.38
C PHE A 149 -38.54 -14.17 5.61
N LYS A 150 -39.70 -13.51 5.80
CA LYS A 150 -39.77 -12.06 6.10
C LYS A 150 -39.17 -11.70 7.46
N LYS A 151 -39.38 -12.53 8.49
CA LYS A 151 -38.77 -12.34 9.82
C LYS A 151 -37.26 -12.50 9.74
N GLU A 152 -36.78 -13.48 8.98
CA GLU A 152 -35.35 -13.72 8.78
C GLU A 152 -34.68 -12.51 8.12
N VAL A 153 -35.26 -12.00 7.02
CA VAL A 153 -34.79 -10.79 6.33
C VAL A 153 -34.81 -9.57 7.25
N PHE A 154 -35.91 -9.32 7.97
CA PHE A 154 -36.02 -8.19 8.89
C PHE A 154 -35.01 -8.27 10.05
N GLN A 155 -34.78 -9.47 10.61
CA GLN A 155 -33.79 -9.66 11.66
C GLN A 155 -32.36 -9.47 11.15
N LEU A 156 -32.04 -9.90 9.92
CA LEU A 156 -30.74 -9.68 9.30
C LEU A 156 -30.48 -8.19 9.03
N LEU A 157 -31.52 -7.44 8.67
CA LEU A 157 -31.44 -5.99 8.43
C LEU A 157 -31.37 -5.16 9.73
N ALA A 158 -32.10 -5.56 10.77
CA ALA A 158 -32.11 -4.88 12.07
C ALA A 158 -30.73 -4.91 12.76
N ASN A 159 -29.97 -6.00 12.63
CA ASN A 159 -28.64 -6.13 13.25
C ASN A 159 -27.57 -5.23 12.59
N ILE A 160 -27.79 -4.80 11.34
CA ILE A 160 -26.91 -3.82 10.66
C ILE A 160 -27.00 -2.45 11.36
N GLN A 161 -28.16 -2.10 11.94
CA GLN A 161 -28.35 -0.83 12.66
C GLN A 161 -27.66 -0.83 14.04
N SER A 162 -27.51 -1.99 14.67
CA SER A 162 -26.81 -2.17 15.95
C SER A 162 -25.28 -2.05 15.86
N GLY A 163 -24.72 -1.97 14.64
CA GLY A 163 -23.27 -1.93 14.40
C GLY A 163 -22.62 -0.54 14.51
N LYS A 164 -23.39 0.53 14.79
CA LYS A 164 -22.83 1.87 15.02
C LYS A 164 -22.48 2.08 16.49
N GLY A 165 -21.22 1.78 16.83
CA GLY A 165 -20.49 2.33 17.98
C GLY A 165 -20.91 1.79 19.34
N ASP A 166 -20.13 0.86 19.89
CA ASP A 166 -20.09 0.62 21.34
C ASP A 166 -18.63 0.79 21.82
N GLN A 167 -18.31 2.02 22.22
CA GLN A 167 -17.36 2.26 23.30
C GLN A 167 -18.13 2.07 24.60
N SER A 168 -18.35 0.83 24.99
CA SER A 168 -18.80 0.52 26.35
C SER A 168 -17.81 -0.46 26.97
N GLU A 169 -17.14 0.01 28.02
CA GLU A 169 -16.28 -0.79 28.89
C GLU A 169 -16.99 -2.10 29.28
N ARG A 170 -16.57 -3.23 28.71
CA ARG A 170 -16.93 -4.54 29.24
C ARG A 170 -15.81 -5.02 30.13
N THR A 171 -16.11 -5.01 31.42
CA THR A 171 -15.34 -5.57 32.53
C THR A 171 -14.81 -6.95 32.16
N VAL A 172 -13.49 -7.12 32.26
CA VAL A 172 -12.78 -8.37 31.98
C VAL A 172 -13.11 -9.38 33.08
N THR A 173 -14.01 -10.32 32.81
CA THR A 173 -14.04 -11.60 33.53
C THR A 173 -13.21 -12.61 32.75
N GLN A 174 -12.12 -13.07 33.38
CA GLN A 174 -11.27 -14.13 32.88
C GLN A 174 -12.02 -15.47 32.88
N PRO A 175 -12.08 -16.20 31.76
CA PRO A 175 -12.23 -17.65 31.80
C PRO A 175 -10.84 -18.28 31.86
N VAL A 176 -10.67 -19.15 32.85
CA VAL A 176 -9.54 -20.07 32.98
C VAL A 176 -9.51 -21.00 31.77
N VAL A 177 -8.38 -21.02 31.06
CA VAL A 177 -8.16 -21.88 29.88
C VAL A 177 -7.55 -23.20 30.34
N THR A 178 -8.28 -24.31 30.15
CA THR A 178 -7.73 -25.66 30.13
C THR A 178 -8.38 -26.45 29.00
N GLY A 179 -7.56 -26.96 28.08
CA GLY A 179 -7.95 -28.04 27.16
C GLY A 179 -7.88 -27.69 25.67
N ASP A 180 -6.77 -28.09 25.05
CA ASP A 180 -6.61 -28.53 23.65
C ASP A 180 -7.61 -27.99 22.59
N GLU A 181 -7.30 -26.86 21.95
CA GLU A 181 -8.16 -26.27 20.90
C GLU A 181 -7.40 -26.04 19.58
N GLY A 182 -8.07 -26.33 18.46
CA GLY A 182 -7.58 -26.10 17.09
C GLY A 182 -7.46 -24.61 16.73
N LEU A 183 -6.82 -24.31 15.60
CA LEU A 183 -6.57 -22.94 15.11
C LEU A 183 -7.85 -22.14 14.78
N PHE A 184 -8.94 -22.84 14.43
CA PHE A 184 -10.25 -22.28 14.15
C PHE A 184 -11.27 -22.86 15.13
N LYS A 185 -12.08 -21.99 15.74
CA LYS A 185 -13.19 -22.37 16.62
C LYS A 185 -14.51 -21.94 15.97
N ALA A 186 -15.40 -22.90 15.76
CA ALA A 186 -16.75 -22.67 15.26
C ALA A 186 -17.72 -22.48 16.45
N ASP A 187 -17.54 -21.38 17.18
CA ASP A 187 -18.21 -21.09 18.45
C ASP A 187 -19.05 -19.80 18.42
N LEU A 188 -19.20 -19.18 17.24
CA LEU A 188 -20.01 -17.98 17.08
C LEU A 188 -21.47 -18.33 16.81
N SER A 189 -22.36 -17.41 17.15
CA SER A 189 -23.76 -17.51 16.74
C SER A 189 -23.87 -17.43 15.20
N GLU A 190 -24.93 -18.00 14.61
CA GLU A 190 -25.19 -17.99 13.14
C GLU A 190 -25.10 -16.61 12.46
N ARG A 191 -25.08 -15.52 13.24
CA ARG A 191 -25.17 -14.12 12.79
C ARG A 191 -23.84 -13.36 12.84
N GLU A 192 -22.86 -13.87 13.56
CA GLU A 192 -21.53 -13.26 13.62
C GLU A 192 -20.66 -13.86 12.53
N SER A 193 -19.90 -13.04 11.82
CA SER A 193 -19.01 -13.53 10.76
C SER A 193 -17.73 -14.08 11.36
N TYR A 194 -17.49 -15.37 11.13
CA TYR A 194 -16.25 -16.04 11.46
C TYR A 194 -15.06 -15.41 10.74
N LEU A 195 -15.20 -15.13 9.44
CA LEU A 195 -14.14 -14.54 8.65
C LEU A 195 -13.79 -13.14 9.17
N MET A 196 -14.79 -12.34 9.52
CA MET A 196 -14.59 -11.02 10.12
C MET A 196 -13.82 -11.11 11.44
N ARG A 197 -14.13 -12.09 12.30
CA ARG A 197 -13.39 -12.32 13.55
C ARG A 197 -11.92 -12.59 13.25
N GLU A 198 -11.63 -13.56 12.38
CA GLU A 198 -10.23 -13.93 12.07
C GLU A 198 -9.46 -12.78 11.41
N LEU A 199 -10.07 -12.02 10.50
CA LEU A 199 -9.44 -10.87 9.85
C LEU A 199 -9.19 -9.70 10.81
N ARG A 200 -10.05 -9.48 11.81
CA ARG A 200 -9.83 -8.44 12.83
C ARG A 200 -8.61 -8.71 13.71
N ARG A 201 -8.18 -9.97 13.84
CA ARG A 201 -6.97 -10.33 14.58
C ARG A 201 -5.68 -9.84 13.90
N LEU A 202 -5.74 -9.56 12.59
CA LEU A 202 -4.64 -8.96 11.82
C LEU A 202 -4.41 -7.47 12.14
N LYS A 203 -5.40 -6.78 12.73
CA LYS A 203 -5.32 -5.35 13.03
C LYS A 203 -4.42 -5.06 14.21
N ASP A 204 -3.80 -3.88 14.19
CA ASP A 204 -2.89 -3.44 15.26
C ASP A 204 -3.55 -3.29 16.63
N SER A 205 -4.86 -3.07 16.68
CA SER A 205 -5.62 -2.92 17.92
C SER A 205 -6.09 -4.25 18.51
N SER A 206 -5.74 -5.39 17.91
CA SER A 206 -6.17 -6.71 18.40
C SER A 206 -5.47 -7.09 19.69
N LYS A 207 -6.11 -7.93 20.52
CA LYS A 207 -5.47 -8.47 21.74
C LYS A 207 -4.20 -9.26 21.38
N GLU A 208 -4.23 -9.95 20.26
CA GLU A 208 -3.10 -10.69 19.70
C GLU A 208 -1.89 -9.80 19.39
N ALA A 209 -2.12 -8.53 19.05
CA ALA A 209 -1.08 -7.53 18.84
C ALA A 209 -0.54 -6.90 20.16
N ILE A 210 -1.26 -7.06 21.28
CA ILE A 210 -0.96 -6.46 22.60
C ILE A 210 -0.43 -7.49 23.61
N GLU A 211 -0.76 -8.79 23.44
CA GLU A 211 -0.38 -9.85 24.39
C GLU A 211 1.15 -10.01 24.57
N ASN A 212 1.54 -10.09 25.84
CA ASN A 212 2.90 -10.09 26.42
C ASN A 212 3.95 -10.88 25.62
N ALA A 213 5.17 -10.33 25.56
CA ALA A 213 6.37 -10.89 24.92
C ALA A 213 6.79 -12.30 25.38
N ASN A 214 6.07 -12.90 26.33
CA ASN A 214 6.37 -14.18 26.94
C ASN A 214 5.43 -15.33 26.51
N ALA A 215 4.38 -15.07 25.74
CA ALA A 215 3.46 -16.10 25.23
C ALA A 215 3.40 -16.08 23.70
N PHE A 216 3.73 -17.22 23.07
CA PHE A 216 3.66 -17.40 21.63
C PHE A 216 2.42 -18.24 21.28
N SER A 217 1.38 -17.60 20.74
CA SER A 217 0.12 -18.30 20.46
C SER A 217 0.20 -19.16 19.19
N LYS A 218 -0.60 -20.23 19.10
CA LYS A 218 -0.75 -21.04 17.87
C LYS A 218 -1.06 -20.18 16.63
N TYR A 219 -1.78 -19.08 16.79
CA TYR A 219 -2.07 -18.13 15.70
C TYR A 219 -0.81 -17.39 15.22
N LYS A 220 0.04 -16.92 16.14
CA LYS A 220 1.33 -16.30 15.79
C LYS A 220 2.26 -17.29 15.11
N GLU A 221 2.23 -18.56 15.53
CA GLU A 221 2.93 -19.66 14.86
C GLU A 221 2.42 -19.87 13.44
N TYR A 222 1.09 -19.90 13.25
CA TYR A 222 0.47 -20.03 11.94
C TYR A 222 0.82 -18.88 10.98
N LEU A 223 1.01 -17.65 11.47
CA LEU A 223 1.41 -16.51 10.63
C LEU A 223 2.94 -16.31 10.54
N HIS A 224 3.74 -17.06 11.31
CA HIS A 224 5.19 -16.90 11.35
C HIS A 224 5.82 -17.32 10.01
N VAL A 225 6.47 -16.38 9.34
CA VAL A 225 7.27 -16.62 8.13
C VAL A 225 8.75 -16.61 8.49
N GLU A 226 9.43 -17.71 8.17
CA GLU A 226 10.88 -17.85 8.40
C GLU A 226 11.66 -16.87 7.51
N ARG A 227 12.70 -16.25 8.08
CA ARG A 227 13.53 -15.22 7.41
C ARG A 227 15.01 -15.57 7.54
N LYS A 228 15.87 -15.06 6.64
CA LYS A 228 17.34 -15.28 6.72
C LYS A 228 17.94 -14.86 8.06
N VAL A 229 17.45 -13.78 8.66
CA VAL A 229 17.86 -13.34 10.02
C VAL A 229 17.66 -14.40 11.09
N GLN A 230 16.60 -15.20 10.98
CA GLN A 230 16.35 -16.31 11.87
C GLN A 230 17.36 -17.43 11.65
N LEU A 231 17.60 -17.81 10.39
CA LEU A 231 18.57 -18.84 10.05
C LEU A 231 19.98 -18.47 10.52
N ASP A 232 20.36 -17.20 10.40
CA ASP A 232 21.67 -16.72 10.83
C ASP A 232 21.79 -16.66 12.37
N LEU A 233 20.71 -16.33 13.08
CA LEU A 233 20.65 -16.47 14.54
C LEU A 233 20.77 -17.94 14.98
N GLU A 234 20.01 -18.83 14.36
CA GLU A 234 20.06 -20.26 14.66
C GLU A 234 21.47 -20.83 14.44
N LYS A 235 22.14 -20.47 13.33
CA LYS A 235 23.55 -20.84 13.08
C LYS A 235 24.49 -20.31 14.17
N SER A 236 24.31 -19.05 14.61
CA SER A 236 25.12 -18.46 15.66
C SER A 236 24.94 -19.19 17.00
N LEU A 237 23.71 -19.58 17.33
CA LEU A 237 23.41 -20.35 18.54
C LEU A 237 24.03 -21.75 18.49
N THR A 238 23.86 -22.49 17.40
CA THR A 238 24.43 -23.84 17.24
C THR A 238 25.97 -23.81 17.25
N LYS A 239 26.61 -22.79 16.66
CA LYS A 239 28.07 -22.63 16.69
C LYS A 239 28.61 -22.52 18.12
N ASN A 240 27.87 -21.83 19.00
CA ASN A 240 28.28 -21.52 20.37
C ASN A 240 27.85 -22.58 21.41
N GLU A 241 27.07 -23.58 20.99
CA GLU A 241 26.62 -24.69 21.84
C GLU A 241 27.81 -25.56 22.32
N ILE A 242 28.82 -25.74 21.46
CA ILE A 242 29.99 -26.62 21.71
C ILE A 242 31.06 -25.93 22.57
N LEU A 243 31.03 -24.60 22.69
CA LEU A 243 32.08 -23.81 23.35
C LEU A 243 31.69 -23.50 24.82
N GLN A 244 32.50 -23.98 25.77
CA GLN A 244 32.45 -23.55 27.18
C GLN A 244 33.15 -22.20 27.36
N LYS A 245 32.64 -21.17 26.69
CA LYS A 245 33.14 -19.80 26.74
C LYS A 245 31.98 -18.82 26.94
N PRO A 246 32.23 -17.64 27.53
CA PRO A 246 31.21 -16.61 27.61
C PRO A 246 30.83 -16.17 26.20
N SER A 247 29.54 -15.97 25.97
CA SER A 247 29.00 -15.64 24.65
C SER A 247 27.92 -14.58 24.79
N LEU A 248 28.11 -13.43 24.16
CA LEU A 248 27.12 -12.36 24.07
C LEU A 248 26.63 -12.25 22.63
N ILE A 249 25.34 -12.50 22.42
CA ILE A 249 24.66 -12.31 21.14
C ILE A 249 23.83 -11.03 21.21
N LEU A 250 24.18 -10.04 20.41
CA LEU A 250 23.47 -8.77 20.28
C LEU A 250 22.51 -8.82 19.09
N LEU A 251 21.20 -8.77 19.36
CA LEU A 251 20.17 -8.60 18.34
C LEU A 251 19.85 -7.10 18.20
N CYS A 252 20.45 -6.48 17.18
CA CYS A 252 20.35 -5.04 16.97
C CYS A 252 19.27 -4.72 15.94
N GLY A 253 18.44 -3.72 16.19
CA GLY A 253 17.46 -3.22 15.21
C GLY A 253 16.50 -2.20 15.80
N SER A 254 15.57 -1.72 15.00
CA SER A 254 14.52 -0.79 15.37
C SER A 254 13.31 -1.48 16.02
N VAL A 255 12.39 -0.67 16.57
CA VAL A 255 11.09 -1.16 17.06
C VAL A 255 10.29 -1.68 15.86
N GLY A 256 9.70 -2.88 16.00
CA GLY A 256 8.89 -3.49 14.95
C GLY A 256 9.63 -4.44 13.99
N ASP A 257 10.95 -4.57 14.11
CA ASP A 257 11.76 -5.47 13.24
C ASP A 257 11.53 -6.98 13.53
N GLY A 258 10.81 -7.30 14.60
CA GLY A 258 10.46 -8.68 14.95
C GLY A 258 11.45 -9.38 15.89
N LYS A 259 12.36 -8.64 16.55
CA LYS A 259 13.33 -9.20 17.51
C LYS A 259 12.65 -10.02 18.61
N SER A 260 11.68 -9.43 19.31
CA SER A 260 10.95 -10.08 20.40
C SER A 260 10.08 -11.23 19.88
N HIS A 261 9.52 -11.12 18.66
CA HIS A 261 8.78 -12.21 18.01
C HIS A 261 9.68 -13.41 17.73
N LEU A 262 10.89 -13.18 17.21
CA LEU A 262 11.86 -14.24 16.93
C LEU A 262 12.30 -14.96 18.21
N LEU A 263 12.59 -14.21 19.29
CA LEU A 263 12.97 -14.79 20.57
C LEU A 263 11.82 -15.59 21.20
N ALA A 264 10.58 -15.09 21.13
CA ALA A 264 9.41 -15.82 21.57
C ALA A 264 9.18 -17.11 20.74
N TYR A 265 9.36 -17.04 19.43
CA TYR A 265 9.27 -18.21 18.55
C TYR A 265 10.30 -19.28 18.91
N LEU A 266 11.58 -18.90 19.09
CA LEU A 266 12.64 -19.82 19.45
C LEU A 266 12.42 -20.46 20.83
N LYS A 267 11.93 -19.68 21.80
CA LYS A 267 11.62 -20.18 23.15
C LYS A 267 10.55 -21.28 23.13
N GLU A 268 9.53 -21.12 22.30
CA GLU A 268 8.42 -22.09 22.20
C GLU A 268 8.76 -23.29 21.31
N ASN A 269 9.33 -23.05 20.13
CA ASN A 269 9.48 -24.07 19.08
C ASN A 269 10.86 -24.73 19.05
N LYS A 270 11.90 -24.04 19.53
CA LYS A 270 13.30 -24.52 19.53
C LYS A 270 13.99 -24.25 20.88
N PRO A 271 13.41 -24.66 22.04
CA PRO A 271 13.93 -24.33 23.37
C PRO A 271 15.35 -24.85 23.60
N GLN A 272 15.73 -25.93 22.90
CA GLN A 272 17.06 -26.55 23.01
C GLN A 272 18.18 -25.59 22.61
N LEU A 273 17.95 -24.70 21.65
CA LEU A 273 18.93 -23.70 21.21
C LEU A 273 19.15 -22.57 22.25
N LEU A 274 18.23 -22.41 23.20
CA LEU A 274 18.25 -21.33 24.19
C LEU A 274 18.54 -21.82 25.61
N GLN A 275 18.69 -23.13 25.83
CA GLN A 275 18.76 -23.73 27.17
C GLN A 275 19.88 -23.15 28.05
N ASP A 276 21.02 -22.82 27.43
CA ASP A 276 22.19 -22.28 28.14
C ASP A 276 22.26 -20.74 28.12
N TYR A 277 21.31 -20.07 27.47
CA TYR A 277 21.32 -18.62 27.26
C TYR A 277 20.33 -17.89 28.17
N GLN A 278 20.78 -16.81 28.80
CA GLN A 278 19.89 -15.83 29.42
C GLN A 278 19.40 -14.84 28.36
N VAL A 279 18.09 -14.82 28.11
CA VAL A 279 17.47 -14.01 27.05
C VAL A 279 16.82 -12.75 27.62
N PHE A 280 17.18 -11.60 27.07
CA PHE A 280 16.61 -10.29 27.42
C PHE A 280 15.92 -9.68 26.18
N ASN A 281 14.57 -9.64 26.21
CA ASN A 281 13.72 -9.36 25.04
C ASN A 281 13.55 -7.88 24.67
N ASP A 282 13.97 -6.95 25.52
CA ASP A 282 14.03 -5.52 25.21
C ASP A 282 14.90 -4.83 26.27
N ALA A 283 16.00 -4.19 25.86
CA ALA A 283 16.87 -3.44 26.77
C ALA A 283 16.37 -2.01 27.05
N THR A 284 15.20 -1.61 26.51
CA THR A 284 14.69 -0.23 26.58
C THR A 284 13.63 0.02 27.65
N GLU A 285 13.05 -1.03 28.24
CA GLU A 285 12.17 -0.91 29.40
C GLU A 285 12.94 -1.15 30.69
N SER A 286 12.80 -0.25 31.67
CA SER A 286 13.37 -0.48 32.99
C SER A 286 12.68 -1.68 33.64
N PHE A 287 13.45 -2.68 34.06
CA PHE A 287 12.92 -3.85 34.78
C PHE A 287 12.43 -3.49 36.21
N SER A 288 12.41 -2.19 36.56
CA SER A 288 11.95 -1.64 37.82
C SER A 288 11.54 -0.16 37.66
N PRO A 289 10.50 0.34 38.36
CA PRO A 289 10.04 1.74 38.28
C PRO A 289 11.08 2.79 38.71
N THR A 290 12.18 2.37 39.32
CA THR A 290 13.19 3.22 39.97
C THR A 290 14.58 3.16 39.34
N LYS A 291 14.81 2.34 38.31
CA LYS A 291 16.13 2.18 37.64
C LYS A 291 16.13 2.80 36.25
N ASP A 292 17.26 3.38 35.86
CA ASP A 292 17.49 3.85 34.49
C ASP A 292 17.84 2.66 33.56
N ALA A 293 17.42 2.70 32.29
CA ALA A 293 17.66 1.64 31.31
C ALA A 293 19.16 1.38 31.11
N MET A 294 20.00 2.42 31.21
CA MET A 294 21.46 2.31 31.12
C MET A 294 22.09 1.56 32.30
N GLU A 295 21.50 1.66 33.48
CA GLU A 295 21.96 0.90 34.66
C GLU A 295 21.61 -0.58 34.52
N THR A 296 20.39 -0.87 34.06
CA THR A 296 19.95 -2.25 33.79
C THR A 296 20.83 -2.89 32.73
N LEU A 297 21.13 -2.17 31.65
CA LEU A 297 22.01 -2.65 30.58
C LEU A 297 23.42 -2.94 31.10
N ARG A 298 23.93 -2.12 32.03
CA ARG A 298 25.23 -2.33 32.69
C ARG A 298 25.25 -3.60 33.53
N GLU A 299 24.18 -3.87 34.29
CA GLU A 299 24.04 -5.10 35.09
C GLU A 299 24.01 -6.35 34.20
N VAL A 300 23.26 -6.30 33.09
CA VAL A 300 23.17 -7.43 32.14
C VAL A 300 24.52 -7.71 31.49
N LEU A 301 25.26 -6.66 31.13
CA LEU A 301 26.54 -6.77 30.43
C LEU A 301 27.76 -6.92 31.34
N GLU A 302 27.63 -6.84 32.66
CA GLU A 302 28.76 -6.80 33.61
C GLU A 302 29.76 -7.95 33.44
N ASP A 303 29.26 -9.16 33.16
CA ASP A 303 30.09 -10.35 32.95
C ASP A 303 30.88 -10.34 31.63
N PHE A 304 30.53 -9.44 30.70
CA PHE A 304 31.23 -9.18 29.45
C PHE A 304 32.11 -7.91 29.51
N SER A 305 32.30 -7.34 30.70
CA SER A 305 33.27 -6.27 30.92
C SER A 305 34.71 -6.76 30.70
N ASP A 306 35.62 -5.83 30.41
CA ASP A 306 37.04 -6.13 30.19
C ASP A 306 37.66 -6.87 31.40
N GLN A 307 37.11 -6.66 32.60
CA GLN A 307 37.55 -7.28 33.86
C GLN A 307 37.08 -8.73 34.03
N LYS A 308 35.89 -9.10 33.54
CA LYS A 308 35.23 -10.38 33.84
C LYS A 308 35.11 -11.34 32.66
N ILE A 309 35.24 -10.85 31.42
CA ILE A 309 35.02 -11.65 30.21
C ILE A 309 35.97 -12.86 30.07
N GLY A 310 37.14 -12.83 30.72
CA GLY A 310 38.08 -13.96 30.70
C GLY A 310 37.75 -15.09 31.68
N SER A 311 36.87 -14.85 32.66
CA SER A 311 36.58 -15.77 33.77
C SER A 311 35.11 -16.17 33.87
N SER A 312 34.22 -15.55 33.09
CA SER A 312 32.80 -15.86 33.06
C SER A 312 32.50 -17.01 32.10
N ASP A 313 31.51 -17.83 32.40
CA ASP A 313 30.92 -18.84 31.53
C ASP A 313 29.52 -18.43 31.03
N LYS A 314 29.09 -17.21 31.36
CA LYS A 314 27.73 -16.73 31.10
C LYS A 314 27.48 -16.54 29.61
N LYS A 315 26.32 -17.03 29.15
CA LYS A 315 25.83 -16.82 27.79
C LYS A 315 24.56 -15.96 27.82
N VAL A 316 24.57 -14.87 27.06
CA VAL A 316 23.48 -13.87 27.05
C VAL A 316 23.05 -13.56 25.62
N ILE A 317 21.74 -13.50 25.40
CA ILE A 317 21.14 -12.93 24.19
C ILE A 317 20.45 -11.63 24.60
N LEU A 318 20.83 -10.55 23.96
CA LEU A 318 20.32 -9.21 24.26
C LEU A 318 19.71 -8.58 23.01
N ALA A 319 18.40 -8.37 23.02
CA ALA A 319 17.72 -7.56 22.02
C ALA A 319 17.78 -6.08 22.40
N ILE A 320 18.41 -5.27 21.54
CA ILE A 320 18.68 -3.86 21.83
C ILE A 320 18.41 -2.95 20.62
N ASN A 321 17.96 -1.73 20.91
CA ASN A 321 17.85 -0.67 19.90
C ASN A 321 19.24 -0.09 19.59
N LEU A 322 19.55 0.12 18.30
CA LEU A 322 20.81 0.70 17.84
C LEU A 322 21.17 2.01 18.56
N GLY A 323 20.19 2.88 18.82
CA GLY A 323 20.44 4.15 19.52
C GLY A 323 20.85 3.95 20.99
N VAL A 324 20.23 2.99 21.68
CA VAL A 324 20.55 2.65 23.07
C VAL A 324 21.95 2.02 23.16
N LEU A 325 22.27 1.12 22.23
CA LEU A 325 23.60 0.53 22.13
C LEU A 325 24.68 1.60 21.87
N HIS A 326 24.42 2.52 20.95
CA HIS A 326 25.34 3.62 20.64
C HIS A 326 25.59 4.52 21.85
N ASN A 327 24.54 4.83 22.63
CA ASN A 327 24.69 5.64 23.84
C ASN A 327 25.49 4.88 24.91
N PHE A 328 25.21 3.59 25.10
CA PHE A 328 25.90 2.77 26.09
C PHE A 328 27.41 2.70 25.84
N ILE A 329 27.85 2.37 24.62
CA ILE A 329 29.29 2.24 24.30
C ILE A 329 30.08 3.56 24.36
N ASN A 330 29.38 4.70 24.44
CA ASN A 330 29.97 6.03 24.52
C ASN A 330 29.89 6.64 25.92
N LEU A 331 29.09 6.06 26.83
CA LEU A 331 29.05 6.47 28.23
C LEU A 331 30.29 5.99 28.98
N GLN A 332 30.77 6.83 29.91
CA GLN A 332 31.77 6.42 30.89
C GLN A 332 31.06 5.73 32.05
N HIS A 333 31.49 4.52 32.39
CA HIS A 333 30.94 3.74 33.50
C HIS A 333 31.89 3.79 34.69
N GLU A 334 31.36 4.08 35.88
CA GLU A 334 32.17 4.41 37.07
C GLU A 334 32.96 3.22 37.64
N SER A 335 32.56 1.96 37.35
CA SER A 335 33.11 0.76 38.00
C SER A 335 33.58 -0.38 37.08
N VAL A 336 33.22 -0.38 35.79
CA VAL A 336 33.54 -1.43 34.81
C VAL A 336 33.82 -0.81 33.45
N THR A 337 34.67 -1.44 32.63
CA THR A 337 34.99 -0.96 31.29
C THR A 337 34.57 -1.95 30.21
N PHE A 338 34.18 -1.43 29.05
CA PHE A 338 33.67 -2.20 27.91
C PHE A 338 34.45 -1.91 26.62
N ASN A 339 35.78 -1.73 26.72
CA ASN A 339 36.61 -1.34 25.58
C ASN A 339 36.65 -2.43 24.50
N ARG A 340 36.65 -3.71 24.87
CA ARG A 340 36.56 -4.82 23.90
C ARG A 340 35.23 -4.81 23.15
N LEU A 341 34.12 -4.61 23.86
CA LEU A 341 32.80 -4.49 23.25
C LEU A 341 32.73 -3.26 22.33
N LYS A 342 33.28 -2.12 22.76
CA LYS A 342 33.36 -0.92 21.92
C LYS A 342 34.20 -1.14 20.66
N GLY A 343 35.33 -1.84 20.80
CA GLY A 343 36.19 -2.25 19.68
C GLY A 343 35.45 -3.17 18.71
N PHE A 344 34.76 -4.18 19.22
CA PHE A 344 33.91 -5.09 18.45
C PHE A 344 32.84 -4.34 17.64
N ILE A 345 32.08 -3.44 18.28
CA ILE A 345 31.06 -2.66 17.57
C ILE A 345 31.68 -1.74 16.51
N SER A 346 32.84 -1.14 16.79
CA SER A 346 33.54 -0.29 15.82
C SER A 346 34.06 -1.10 14.63
N ASN A 347 34.64 -2.27 14.88
CA ASN A 347 35.15 -3.20 13.86
C ASN A 347 34.04 -3.80 13.01
N SER A 348 32.88 -4.08 13.62
CA SER A 348 31.72 -4.60 12.91
C SER A 348 31.27 -3.65 11.81
N GLY A 349 31.50 -2.34 11.98
CA GLY A 349 31.03 -1.31 11.06
C GLY A 349 29.53 -1.04 11.15
N LEU A 350 28.85 -1.43 12.24
CA LEU A 350 27.38 -1.32 12.41
C LEU A 350 26.83 0.07 12.10
N PHE A 351 27.60 1.11 12.39
CA PHE A 351 27.23 2.52 12.15
C PHE A 351 27.85 3.09 10.86
N SER A 352 28.42 2.24 10.01
CA SER A 352 28.98 2.60 8.71
C SER A 352 27.95 2.40 7.58
N GLN A 353 28.30 2.81 6.35
CA GLN A 353 27.45 2.59 5.16
C GLN A 353 27.56 1.16 4.59
N LYS A 354 28.28 0.26 5.26
CA LYS A 354 28.41 -1.15 4.85
C LYS A 354 27.21 -1.95 5.35
N ILE A 355 26.81 -2.95 4.57
CA ILE A 355 25.76 -3.89 4.94
C ILE A 355 26.37 -4.93 5.86
N ILE A 356 25.86 -5.03 7.09
CA ILE A 356 26.34 -5.99 8.07
C ILE A 356 25.14 -6.73 8.64
N THR A 357 24.94 -7.95 8.18
CA THR A 357 23.85 -8.79 8.67
C THR A 357 24.27 -9.63 9.87
N TRP A 358 25.52 -10.11 9.85
CA TRP A 358 26.14 -10.89 10.91
C TRP A 358 27.63 -10.57 11.03
N PHE A 359 28.09 -10.30 12.25
CA PHE A 359 29.50 -10.15 12.59
C PHE A 359 29.82 -10.93 13.87
N SER A 360 30.96 -11.61 13.90
CA SER A 360 31.35 -12.52 15.00
C SER A 360 32.82 -12.33 15.30
N GLU A 361 33.16 -12.05 16.57
CA GLU A 361 34.54 -11.85 17.04
C GLU A 361 34.68 -12.41 18.47
N GLU A 362 35.55 -13.40 18.64
CA GLU A 362 35.85 -14.07 19.92
C GLU A 362 34.60 -14.50 20.73
N PHE A 363 34.13 -13.62 21.62
CA PHE A 363 33.04 -13.82 22.59
C PHE A 363 31.74 -13.10 22.18
N PHE A 364 31.77 -12.31 21.11
CA PHE A 364 30.68 -11.45 20.68
C PHE A 364 30.14 -11.86 19.32
N ASP A 365 28.82 -11.99 19.23
CA ASP A 365 28.09 -12.10 17.98
C ASP A 365 27.12 -10.93 17.86
N LEU A 366 27.02 -10.36 16.66
CA LEU A 366 26.10 -9.28 16.34
C LEU A 366 25.25 -9.68 15.14
N ILE A 367 23.94 -9.53 15.28
CA ILE A 367 22.97 -9.73 14.21
C ILE A 367 22.16 -8.45 14.06
N SER A 368 22.28 -7.80 12.90
CA SER A 368 21.57 -6.56 12.58
C SER A 368 20.31 -6.86 11.78
N PHE A 369 19.15 -6.51 12.33
CA PHE A 369 17.86 -6.63 11.63
C PHE A 369 17.67 -5.56 10.57
N SER A 370 18.37 -4.42 10.68
CA SER A 370 18.19 -3.25 9.83
C SER A 370 18.59 -3.47 8.37
N ASP A 371 19.53 -4.40 8.15
CA ASP A 371 20.10 -4.68 6.83
C ASP A 371 19.39 -5.83 6.09
N TYR A 372 18.47 -6.54 6.76
CA TYR A 372 17.60 -7.50 6.10
C TYR A 372 16.45 -6.77 5.42
N ARG A 373 16.38 -6.89 4.10
CA ARG A 373 15.29 -6.33 3.33
C ARG A 373 14.05 -7.21 3.45
N SER A 374 12.88 -6.59 3.26
CA SER A 374 11.60 -7.29 3.17
C SER A 374 11.34 -7.84 1.76
N TYR A 375 12.26 -7.62 0.82
CA TYR A 375 12.19 -8.06 -0.56
C TYR A 375 13.59 -8.44 -1.04
N GLU A 376 13.63 -9.35 -2.01
CA GLU A 376 14.83 -9.84 -2.66
C GLU A 376 15.00 -9.19 -4.04
N LEU A 377 16.25 -8.99 -4.47
CA LEU A 377 16.56 -8.60 -5.85
C LEU A 377 17.02 -9.79 -6.67
N THR A 378 16.47 -9.93 -7.86
CA THR A 378 16.86 -10.94 -8.86
C THR A 378 17.15 -10.27 -10.20
N GLU A 379 17.75 -10.99 -11.13
CA GLU A 379 17.95 -10.52 -12.51
C GLU A 379 16.63 -10.09 -13.19
N ARG A 380 15.51 -10.73 -12.83
CA ARG A 380 14.20 -10.45 -13.43
C ARG A 380 13.47 -9.27 -12.77
N GLY A 381 14.00 -8.73 -11.68
CA GLY A 381 13.39 -7.68 -10.87
C GLY A 381 13.30 -8.06 -9.40
N ALA A 382 12.56 -7.24 -8.64
CA ALA A 382 12.37 -7.46 -7.22
C ALA A 382 11.22 -8.44 -6.95
N GLU A 383 11.38 -9.29 -5.96
CA GLU A 383 10.35 -10.19 -5.44
C GLU A 383 10.33 -10.13 -3.91
N SER A 384 9.29 -10.63 -3.27
CA SER A 384 9.24 -10.73 -1.80
C SER A 384 8.62 -12.04 -1.41
N LYS A 385 9.45 -13.00 -1.01
CA LYS A 385 8.97 -14.26 -0.42
C LYS A 385 8.19 -13.99 0.86
N PHE A 386 8.68 -13.06 1.68
CA PHE A 386 8.05 -12.69 2.94
C PHE A 386 6.60 -12.21 2.78
N PHE A 387 6.35 -11.20 1.95
CA PHE A 387 4.99 -10.67 1.75
C PHE A 387 4.10 -11.68 1.01
N SER A 388 4.64 -12.42 0.04
CA SER A 388 3.90 -13.45 -0.70
C SER A 388 3.44 -14.59 0.21
N GLU A 389 4.30 -15.04 1.14
CA GLU A 389 3.97 -16.11 2.08
C GLU A 389 2.93 -15.67 3.11
N ILE A 390 2.98 -14.41 3.58
CA ILE A 390 1.93 -13.86 4.45
C ILE A 390 0.58 -13.85 3.72
N LEU A 391 0.52 -13.34 2.48
CA LEU A 391 -0.72 -13.34 1.70
C LEU A 391 -1.22 -14.78 1.47
N SER A 392 -0.33 -15.70 1.11
CA SER A 392 -0.65 -17.13 0.95
C SER A 392 -1.24 -17.73 2.23
N ARG A 393 -0.70 -17.42 3.41
CA ARG A 393 -1.25 -17.89 4.70
C ARG A 393 -2.63 -17.31 5.01
N VAL A 394 -2.97 -16.13 4.51
CA VAL A 394 -4.31 -15.55 4.71
C VAL A 394 -5.31 -16.10 3.68
N PHE A 395 -4.94 -16.18 2.40
CA PHE A 395 -5.90 -16.39 1.31
C PHE A 395 -5.87 -17.79 0.65
N ALA A 396 -4.90 -18.66 0.98
CA ALA A 396 -4.81 -19.97 0.34
C ALA A 396 -6.00 -20.87 0.67
N GLU A 397 -6.51 -21.57 -0.34
CA GLU A 397 -7.61 -22.52 -0.26
C GLU A 397 -7.19 -23.87 0.36
N LYS A 398 -6.72 -23.84 1.61
CA LYS A 398 -6.24 -25.03 2.32
C LYS A 398 -7.16 -25.39 3.48
N SER A 399 -7.38 -26.68 3.72
CA SER A 399 -8.26 -27.20 4.78
C SER A 399 -7.81 -26.87 6.21
N PHE A 400 -6.55 -26.44 6.40
CA PHE A 400 -6.01 -26.01 7.68
C PHE A 400 -5.84 -24.50 7.78
N ASN A 401 -6.21 -23.73 6.74
CA ASN A 401 -6.19 -22.27 6.80
C ASN A 401 -7.40 -21.78 7.62
N PRO A 402 -7.20 -21.14 8.79
CA PRO A 402 -8.30 -20.70 9.64
C PRO A 402 -9.18 -19.64 8.96
N PHE A 403 -8.62 -18.78 8.11
CA PHE A 403 -9.38 -17.78 7.36
C PHE A 403 -10.27 -18.44 6.28
N PHE A 404 -9.76 -19.46 5.60
CA PHE A 404 -10.52 -20.17 4.58
C PHE A 404 -11.63 -21.04 5.18
N LEU A 405 -11.37 -21.68 6.32
CA LEU A 405 -12.39 -22.39 7.10
C LEU A 405 -13.49 -21.44 7.56
N ALA A 406 -13.10 -20.29 8.11
CA ALA A 406 -14.03 -19.24 8.53
C ALA A 406 -14.87 -18.71 7.35
N TYR A 407 -14.25 -18.48 6.19
CA TYR A 407 -14.94 -18.11 4.95
C TYR A 407 -15.97 -19.15 4.55
N LYS A 408 -15.62 -20.44 4.53
CA LYS A 408 -16.55 -21.52 4.18
C LYS A 408 -17.72 -21.62 5.15
N GLU A 409 -17.46 -21.46 6.44
CA GLU A 409 -18.50 -21.52 7.47
C GLU A 409 -19.50 -20.37 7.30
N ASP A 410 -19.01 -19.15 7.05
CA ASP A 410 -19.87 -18.00 6.77
C ASP A 410 -20.69 -18.19 5.47
N LEU A 411 -20.12 -18.84 4.44
CA LEU A 411 -20.87 -19.21 3.23
C LEU A 411 -22.00 -20.20 3.53
N ASN A 412 -21.76 -21.20 4.36
CA ASN A 412 -22.77 -22.19 4.77
C ASN A 412 -23.90 -21.52 5.57
N ASN A 413 -23.57 -20.54 6.40
CA ASN A 413 -24.52 -19.76 7.20
C ASN A 413 -25.21 -18.64 6.40
N SER A 414 -25.00 -18.56 5.07
CA SER A 414 -25.53 -17.50 4.21
C SER A 414 -25.18 -16.08 4.68
N ASN A 415 -24.08 -15.93 5.43
CA ASN A 415 -23.62 -14.66 6.00
C ASN A 415 -22.57 -14.01 5.08
N GLN A 416 -23.00 -13.55 3.91
CA GLN A 416 -22.11 -12.99 2.89
C GLN A 416 -22.16 -11.46 2.87
N THR A 417 -20.98 -10.85 2.96
CA THR A 417 -20.74 -9.39 2.88
C THR A 417 -19.62 -9.10 1.89
N MET A 418 -19.32 -7.83 1.61
CA MET A 418 -18.19 -7.45 0.75
C MET A 418 -16.84 -8.01 1.21
N VAL A 419 -16.66 -8.31 2.50
CA VAL A 419 -15.45 -8.99 3.00
C VAL A 419 -15.24 -10.35 2.32
N HIS A 420 -16.32 -11.08 2.04
CA HIS A 420 -16.26 -12.40 1.43
C HIS A 420 -15.89 -12.31 -0.04
N GLU A 421 -16.45 -11.34 -0.75
CA GLU A 421 -16.10 -11.09 -2.15
C GLU A 421 -14.65 -10.58 -2.28
N ASN A 422 -14.25 -9.65 -1.42
CA ASN A 422 -12.87 -9.16 -1.37
C ASN A 422 -11.88 -10.28 -1.01
N TYR A 423 -12.24 -11.16 -0.06
CA TYR A 423 -11.44 -12.33 0.28
C TYR A 423 -11.28 -13.25 -0.93
N ARG A 424 -12.38 -13.59 -1.63
CA ARG A 424 -12.35 -14.41 -2.86
C ARG A 424 -11.50 -13.78 -3.96
N PHE A 425 -11.63 -12.48 -4.20
CA PHE A 425 -10.82 -11.75 -5.18
C PHE A 425 -9.32 -11.84 -4.86
N LEU A 426 -8.96 -11.76 -3.57
CA LEU A 426 -7.59 -11.87 -3.10
C LEU A 426 -7.05 -13.30 -3.08
N GLN A 427 -7.87 -14.33 -3.32
CA GLN A 427 -7.37 -15.70 -3.56
C GLN A 427 -6.66 -15.82 -4.92
N ASN A 428 -6.88 -14.88 -5.83
CA ASN A 428 -6.22 -14.84 -7.12
C ASN A 428 -4.70 -14.57 -6.96
N ALA A 429 -3.88 -15.56 -7.34
CA ALA A 429 -2.42 -15.49 -7.19
C ALA A 429 -1.79 -14.32 -7.97
N PHE A 430 -2.36 -13.93 -9.11
CA PHE A 430 -1.85 -12.79 -9.88
C PHE A 430 -2.15 -11.46 -9.17
N VAL A 431 -3.34 -11.31 -8.57
CA VAL A 431 -3.70 -10.14 -7.76
C VAL A 431 -2.76 -10.03 -6.56
N GLN A 432 -2.52 -11.12 -5.82
CA GLN A 432 -1.55 -11.14 -4.72
C GLN A 432 -0.16 -10.70 -5.19
N LYS A 433 0.30 -11.22 -6.34
CA LYS A 433 1.58 -10.82 -6.94
C LYS A 433 1.61 -9.33 -7.26
N GLN A 434 0.54 -8.74 -7.79
CA GLN A 434 0.50 -7.29 -8.05
C GLN A 434 0.56 -6.48 -6.76
N ILE A 435 -0.15 -6.88 -5.71
CA ILE A 435 -0.11 -6.20 -4.40
C ILE A 435 1.31 -6.23 -3.82
N VAL A 436 2.01 -7.36 -3.89
CA VAL A 436 3.42 -7.46 -3.48
C VAL A 436 4.30 -6.52 -4.31
N GLN A 437 4.13 -6.49 -5.63
CA GLN A 437 4.92 -5.61 -6.51
C GLN A 437 4.69 -4.12 -6.22
N LEU A 438 3.43 -3.71 -6.00
CA LEU A 438 3.10 -2.36 -5.56
C LEU A 438 3.71 -2.04 -4.19
N THR A 439 3.75 -3.02 -3.28
CA THR A 439 4.32 -2.85 -1.95
C THR A 439 5.84 -2.62 -2.03
N ILE A 440 6.53 -3.37 -2.89
CA ILE A 440 7.97 -3.16 -3.16
C ILE A 440 8.22 -1.80 -3.82
N GLU A 441 7.39 -1.41 -4.79
CA GLU A 441 7.48 -0.10 -5.43
C GLU A 441 7.26 1.04 -4.42
N ALA A 442 6.29 0.92 -3.53
CA ALA A 442 6.05 1.87 -2.44
C ALA A 442 7.25 1.97 -1.48
N ILE A 443 7.86 0.84 -1.09
CA ILE A 443 9.08 0.82 -0.26
C ILE A 443 10.20 1.61 -0.91
N ILE A 444 10.41 1.44 -2.22
CA ILE A 444 11.52 2.05 -2.94
C ILE A 444 11.25 3.54 -3.24
N ARG A 445 10.05 3.87 -3.75
CA ARG A 445 9.70 5.25 -4.12
C ARG A 445 9.56 6.16 -2.90
N ASN A 446 8.86 5.69 -1.87
CA ASN A 446 8.55 6.50 -0.69
C ASN A 446 9.55 6.30 0.46
N LYS A 447 10.55 5.42 0.30
CA LYS A 447 11.56 5.08 1.32
C LYS A 447 10.94 4.63 2.65
N ILE A 448 9.79 3.97 2.59
CA ILE A 448 9.06 3.50 3.76
C ILE A 448 9.56 2.14 4.22
N VAL A 449 9.56 1.90 5.53
CA VAL A 449 9.83 0.58 6.12
C VAL A 449 8.49 -0.06 6.48
N ILE A 450 8.24 -1.26 5.96
CA ILE A 450 7.01 -2.02 6.22
C ILE A 450 7.37 -3.22 7.09
N SER A 451 6.96 -3.17 8.37
CA SER A 451 7.08 -4.29 9.29
C SER A 451 6.02 -5.36 9.00
N ALA A 452 6.21 -6.57 9.56
CA ALA A 452 5.21 -7.64 9.49
C ALA A 452 3.84 -7.15 9.97
N ARG A 453 3.82 -6.44 11.10
CA ARG A 453 2.63 -5.89 11.73
C ARG A 453 1.91 -4.88 10.82
N ALA A 454 2.65 -3.91 10.27
CA ALA A 454 2.09 -2.93 9.36
C ALA A 454 1.50 -3.59 8.09
N PHE A 455 2.15 -4.64 7.59
CA PHE A 455 1.64 -5.39 6.44
C PHE A 455 0.38 -6.20 6.75
N LEU A 456 0.27 -6.84 7.92
CA LEU A 456 -0.94 -7.53 8.35
C LEU A 456 -2.12 -6.55 8.53
N ASN A 457 -1.86 -5.38 9.11
CA ASN A 457 -2.87 -4.33 9.22
C ASN A 457 -3.31 -3.82 7.83
N PHE A 458 -2.35 -3.65 6.92
CA PHE A 458 -2.65 -3.31 5.51
C PHE A 458 -3.55 -4.36 4.85
N ILE A 459 -3.29 -5.66 5.02
CA ILE A 459 -4.17 -6.73 4.52
C ILE A 459 -5.60 -6.56 5.08
N ALA A 460 -5.74 -6.26 6.38
CA ALA A 460 -7.05 -6.02 6.97
C ALA A 460 -7.76 -4.80 6.36
N ASP A 461 -7.03 -3.71 6.10
CA ASP A 461 -7.57 -2.49 5.47
C ASP A 461 -8.00 -2.71 4.00
N LEU A 462 -7.36 -3.66 3.30
CA LEU A 462 -7.72 -4.04 1.92
C LEU A 462 -9.01 -4.85 1.83
N ILE A 463 -9.30 -5.67 2.84
CA ILE A 463 -10.44 -6.59 2.80
C ILE A 463 -11.68 -5.98 3.45
N ILE A 464 -11.50 -5.29 4.58
CA ILE A 464 -12.60 -4.86 5.46
C ILE A 464 -13.11 -3.47 5.04
N PRO A 465 -14.33 -3.37 4.46
CA PRO A 465 -14.97 -2.10 4.19
C PRO A 465 -15.48 -1.46 5.49
N ASP A 466 -15.85 -0.18 5.42
CA ASP A 466 -16.31 0.57 6.59
C ASP A 466 -17.74 0.21 7.00
N ILE A 467 -18.55 -0.21 6.03
CA ILE A 467 -19.95 -0.57 6.22
C ILE A 467 -20.08 -2.06 5.92
N GLN A 468 -20.70 -2.79 6.85
CA GLN A 468 -20.97 -4.22 6.68
C GLN A 468 -22.44 -4.42 6.38
N THR A 469 -22.74 -4.33 5.09
CA THR A 469 -24.05 -4.68 4.54
C THR A 469 -23.93 -6.07 3.92
N PRO A 470 -24.91 -6.96 4.08
CA PRO A 470 -24.98 -8.21 3.32
C PRO A 470 -24.99 -7.93 1.81
N VAL A 471 -24.26 -8.71 1.02
CA VAL A 471 -24.06 -8.47 -0.44
C VAL A 471 -25.38 -8.26 -1.17
N ARG A 472 -26.40 -9.05 -0.85
CA ARG A 472 -27.73 -8.99 -1.47
C ARG A 472 -28.48 -7.66 -1.30
N PHE A 473 -28.06 -6.81 -0.37
CA PHE A 473 -28.68 -5.50 -0.11
C PHE A 473 -27.76 -4.32 -0.48
N ILE A 474 -26.59 -4.60 -1.09
CA ILE A 474 -25.64 -3.58 -1.52
C ILE A 474 -25.94 -3.19 -2.96
N ASP A 475 -25.99 -1.88 -3.21
CA ASP A 475 -26.15 -1.38 -4.58
C ASP A 475 -24.90 -1.55 -5.42
N GLN A 476 -25.08 -1.57 -6.74
CA GLN A 476 -24.02 -1.93 -7.67
C GLN A 476 -22.84 -0.96 -7.60
N PHE A 477 -23.06 0.34 -7.36
CA PHE A 477 -22.00 1.33 -7.21
C PHE A 477 -21.34 1.27 -5.83
N GLU A 478 -22.13 1.09 -4.77
CA GLU A 478 -21.62 0.83 -3.41
C GLU A 478 -20.73 -0.43 -3.39
N ARG A 479 -21.07 -1.45 -4.18
CA ARG A 479 -20.25 -2.66 -4.38
C ARG A 479 -18.89 -2.33 -4.99
N LEU A 480 -18.83 -1.48 -6.03
CA LEU A 480 -17.57 -1.04 -6.63
C LEU A 480 -16.73 -0.20 -5.65
N GLU A 481 -17.35 0.67 -4.86
CA GLU A 481 -16.63 1.47 -3.85
C GLU A 481 -16.07 0.62 -2.69
N GLN A 482 -16.74 -0.48 -2.35
CA GLN A 482 -16.30 -1.41 -1.30
C GLN A 482 -15.36 -2.52 -1.80
N SER A 483 -15.06 -2.56 -3.10
CA SER A 483 -14.20 -3.58 -3.72
C SER A 483 -12.71 -3.31 -3.50
N VAL A 484 -11.90 -4.37 -3.40
CA VAL A 484 -10.44 -4.28 -3.16
C VAL A 484 -9.73 -3.24 -4.04
N PRO A 485 -9.96 -3.12 -5.36
CA PRO A 485 -9.29 -2.09 -6.17
C PRO A 485 -9.54 -0.66 -5.65
N THR A 486 -10.76 -0.35 -5.24
CA THR A 486 -11.10 0.96 -4.69
C THR A 486 -10.53 1.15 -3.29
N LEU A 487 -10.62 0.11 -2.43
CA LEU A 487 -10.06 0.16 -1.08
C LEU A 487 -8.54 0.34 -1.09
N LEU A 488 -7.85 -0.31 -2.03
CA LEU A 488 -6.40 -0.23 -2.22
C LEU A 488 -5.94 1.17 -2.60
N PHE A 489 -6.63 1.83 -3.53
CA PHE A 489 -6.14 3.06 -4.11
C PHE A 489 -6.77 4.32 -3.50
N LYS A 490 -8.05 4.35 -3.10
CA LYS A 490 -8.70 5.59 -2.63
C LYS A 490 -8.49 5.90 -1.13
N ARG A 491 -8.15 4.93 -0.29
CA ARG A 491 -8.14 5.06 1.19
C ARG A 491 -6.83 5.62 1.77
N ARG A 492 -6.27 6.67 1.17
CA ARG A 492 -4.95 7.20 1.54
C ARG A 492 -4.79 7.65 3.00
N GLU A 493 -5.89 8.02 3.67
CA GLU A 493 -5.87 8.53 5.05
C GLU A 493 -5.84 7.42 6.11
N ARG A 494 -6.02 6.14 5.72
CA ARG A 494 -6.10 5.01 6.67
C ARG A 494 -4.75 4.54 7.18
N SER A 495 -3.74 4.51 6.30
CA SER A 495 -2.39 4.07 6.65
C SER A 495 -1.35 4.66 5.71
N PHE A 496 -0.10 4.74 6.17
CA PHE A 496 1.01 5.22 5.35
C PHE A 496 1.25 4.33 4.11
N ILE A 497 0.91 3.04 4.18
CA ILE A 497 0.99 2.11 3.04
C ILE A 497 -0.07 2.48 2.01
N LEU A 498 -1.33 2.67 2.42
CA LEU A 498 -2.41 3.09 1.51
C LEU A 498 -2.17 4.48 0.92
N LYS A 499 -1.51 5.38 1.65
CA LYS A 499 -1.05 6.66 1.11
C LYS A 499 -0.09 6.45 -0.07
N ALA A 500 0.88 5.55 0.05
CA ALA A 500 1.79 5.22 -1.04
C ALA A 500 1.06 4.49 -2.18
N MET A 501 0.08 3.62 -1.88
CA MET A 501 -0.73 2.96 -2.92
C MET A 501 -1.50 3.96 -3.77
N TYR A 502 -2.09 5.01 -3.17
CA TYR A 502 -2.77 6.08 -3.90
C TYR A 502 -1.84 6.73 -4.95
N GLU A 503 -0.59 7.01 -4.60
CA GLU A 503 0.40 7.58 -5.54
C GLU A 503 0.77 6.60 -6.67
N LEU A 504 0.62 5.30 -6.44
CA LEU A 504 0.85 4.21 -7.40
C LEU A 504 -0.41 3.78 -8.16
N ASP A 505 -1.53 4.51 -8.03
CA ASP A 505 -2.75 4.20 -8.77
C ASP A 505 -2.46 4.22 -10.29
N PRO A 506 -2.82 3.16 -11.05
CA PRO A 506 -2.65 3.14 -12.49
C PRO A 506 -3.32 4.32 -13.20
N LEU A 507 -4.32 4.99 -12.60
CA LEU A 507 -4.94 6.21 -13.13
C LEU A 507 -3.98 7.40 -13.26
N HIS A 508 -2.88 7.41 -12.49
CA HIS A 508 -1.86 8.46 -12.58
C HIS A 508 -0.84 8.21 -13.70
N SER A 509 -0.90 7.05 -14.34
CA SER A 509 -0.04 6.70 -15.47
C SER A 509 -0.70 7.05 -16.81
N ARG A 510 0.07 7.66 -17.72
CA ARG A 510 -0.36 7.85 -19.10
C ARG A 510 0.16 6.72 -19.97
N SER A 511 -0.74 6.02 -20.64
CA SER A 511 -0.40 4.96 -21.57
C SER A 511 -1.39 4.96 -22.73
N SER A 512 -0.87 4.85 -23.96
CA SER A 512 -1.70 4.66 -25.15
C SER A 512 -2.65 3.45 -25.03
N PHE A 513 -2.30 2.47 -24.19
CA PHE A 513 -3.13 1.29 -23.96
C PHE A 513 -4.35 1.61 -23.08
N THR A 514 -4.16 2.43 -22.04
CA THR A 514 -5.24 2.95 -21.20
C THR A 514 -6.12 3.91 -22.01
N ASP A 515 -5.51 4.75 -22.85
CA ASP A 515 -6.25 5.69 -23.71
C ASP A 515 -7.17 4.93 -24.68
N GLN A 516 -6.67 3.84 -25.29
CA GLN A 516 -7.48 2.99 -26.17
C GLN A 516 -8.64 2.33 -25.41
N LEU A 517 -8.39 1.80 -24.21
CA LEU A 517 -9.45 1.24 -23.36
C LEU A 517 -10.55 2.27 -23.07
N ILE A 518 -10.17 3.52 -22.73
CA ILE A 518 -11.14 4.59 -22.48
C ILE A 518 -11.92 4.94 -23.76
N ILE A 519 -11.26 4.98 -24.93
CA ILE A 519 -11.93 5.20 -26.22
C ILE A 519 -12.95 4.10 -26.49
N ASP A 520 -12.57 2.83 -26.28
CA ASP A 520 -13.44 1.68 -26.49
C ASP A 520 -14.67 1.75 -25.56
N LEU A 521 -14.46 2.10 -24.29
CA LEU A 521 -15.55 2.30 -23.33
C LEU A 521 -16.50 3.45 -23.70
N ASN A 522 -16.00 4.52 -24.33
CA ASN A 522 -16.84 5.64 -24.77
C ASN A 522 -17.55 5.37 -26.10
N THR A 523 -16.99 4.52 -26.96
CA THR A 523 -17.49 4.32 -28.33
C THR A 523 -18.44 3.14 -28.45
N LEU A 524 -18.21 2.08 -27.67
CA LEU A 524 -18.99 0.84 -27.76
C LEU A 524 -20.22 0.91 -26.84
N SER A 525 -21.35 0.43 -27.35
CA SER A 525 -22.61 0.33 -26.61
C SER A 525 -22.73 -0.95 -25.77
N ASP A 526 -21.89 -1.96 -26.06
CA ASP A 526 -21.78 -3.20 -25.29
C ASP A 526 -20.34 -3.37 -24.82
N TRP A 527 -20.15 -3.28 -23.50
CA TRP A 527 -18.84 -3.40 -22.87
C TRP A 527 -18.47 -4.84 -22.52
N SER A 528 -19.32 -5.83 -22.83
CA SER A 528 -19.05 -7.24 -22.53
C SER A 528 -17.76 -7.71 -23.17
N ASN A 529 -17.53 -7.41 -24.45
CA ASN A 529 -16.32 -7.83 -25.14
C ASN A 529 -15.07 -7.17 -24.53
N VAL A 530 -15.10 -5.84 -24.36
CA VAL A 530 -14.00 -5.07 -23.76
C VAL A 530 -13.67 -5.61 -22.37
N THR A 531 -14.67 -5.70 -21.50
CA THR A 531 -14.44 -6.15 -20.12
C THR A 531 -14.01 -7.61 -20.02
N ASN A 532 -14.44 -8.49 -20.93
CA ASN A 532 -13.99 -9.89 -20.97
C ASN A 532 -12.54 -10.02 -21.47
N ASP A 533 -12.11 -9.18 -22.40
CA ASP A 533 -10.73 -9.17 -22.90
C ASP A 533 -9.74 -8.68 -21.84
N PHE A 534 -10.17 -7.72 -21.01
CA PHE A 534 -9.31 -7.08 -20.02
C PHE A 534 -9.41 -7.66 -18.61
N ILE A 535 -10.52 -8.27 -18.21
CA ILE A 535 -10.75 -8.74 -16.83
C ILE A 535 -11.11 -10.22 -16.88
N SER A 536 -10.21 -11.09 -16.42
CA SER A 536 -10.42 -12.55 -16.43
C SER A 536 -10.93 -13.12 -15.09
N ASP A 537 -10.83 -12.35 -14.01
CA ASP A 537 -11.22 -12.80 -12.67
C ASP A 537 -12.74 -12.87 -12.52
N GLN A 538 -13.26 -14.01 -12.03
CA GLN A 538 -14.69 -14.24 -11.88
C GLN A 538 -15.37 -13.29 -10.88
N THR A 539 -14.69 -12.93 -9.79
CA THR A 539 -15.24 -12.03 -8.78
C THR A 539 -15.34 -10.61 -9.33
N ALA A 540 -14.28 -10.16 -10.01
CA ALA A 540 -14.29 -8.87 -10.71
C ALA A 540 -15.38 -8.79 -11.78
N GLN A 541 -15.57 -9.87 -12.54
CA GLN A 541 -16.63 -10.02 -13.54
C GLN A 541 -18.03 -9.87 -12.90
N LEU A 542 -18.26 -10.46 -11.73
CA LEU A 542 -19.53 -10.31 -10.98
C LEU A 542 -19.80 -8.87 -10.53
N TRP A 543 -18.76 -8.10 -10.21
CA TRP A 543 -18.90 -6.69 -9.82
C TRP A 543 -19.33 -5.81 -11.00
N ILE A 544 -18.81 -6.08 -12.19
CA ILE A 544 -19.00 -5.21 -13.37
C ILE A 544 -20.13 -5.67 -14.29
N MET A 545 -20.58 -6.93 -14.19
CA MET A 545 -21.66 -7.50 -14.99
C MET A 545 -22.92 -6.62 -15.04
N PRO A 546 -23.38 -5.99 -13.93
CA PRO A 546 -24.60 -5.18 -13.96
C PRO A 546 -24.54 -3.97 -14.90
N PHE A 547 -23.33 -3.50 -15.24
CA PHE A 547 -23.10 -2.29 -16.05
C PHE A 547 -22.90 -2.58 -17.54
N ARG A 548 -22.80 -3.84 -17.97
CA ARG A 548 -22.36 -4.21 -19.34
C ARG A 548 -23.42 -4.02 -20.42
N ASN A 549 -24.68 -4.21 -20.06
CA ASN A 549 -25.81 -4.34 -21.00
C ASN A 549 -26.81 -3.21 -20.85
N ASP A 550 -26.34 -1.96 -20.75
CA ASP A 550 -27.23 -0.80 -20.69
C ASP A 550 -27.75 -0.43 -22.08
N SER A 551 -28.70 -1.24 -22.56
CA SER A 551 -29.29 -1.17 -23.90
C SER A 551 -30.06 0.12 -24.21
N ASP A 552 -30.34 0.97 -23.21
CA ASP A 552 -31.20 2.15 -23.33
C ASP A 552 -30.50 3.48 -22.96
N GLY A 553 -29.17 3.47 -22.87
CA GLY A 553 -28.33 4.66 -22.68
C GLY A 553 -27.26 4.47 -21.61
N SER A 554 -25.99 4.55 -22.01
CA SER A 554 -24.80 4.28 -21.18
C SER A 554 -24.78 5.02 -19.84
N LEU A 555 -23.98 4.50 -18.90
CA LEU A 555 -23.47 5.31 -17.79
C LEU A 555 -22.97 6.65 -18.32
N SER A 556 -23.08 7.68 -17.50
CA SER A 556 -22.77 9.03 -17.92
C SER A 556 -22.15 9.85 -16.80
N GLY A 557 -21.53 10.97 -17.16
CA GLY A 557 -20.95 11.90 -16.20
C GLY A 557 -20.05 11.16 -15.21
N GLU A 558 -20.29 11.40 -13.92
CA GLU A 558 -19.46 10.89 -12.83
C GLU A 558 -19.59 9.37 -12.63
N SER A 559 -20.78 8.79 -12.86
CA SER A 559 -20.98 7.34 -12.80
C SER A 559 -20.17 6.59 -13.86
N PHE A 560 -20.03 7.17 -15.06
CA PHE A 560 -19.15 6.61 -16.09
C PHE A 560 -17.68 6.71 -15.69
N VAL A 561 -17.26 7.86 -15.14
CA VAL A 561 -15.90 8.03 -14.63
C VAL A 561 -15.60 6.97 -13.58
N GLN A 562 -16.46 6.82 -12.56
CA GLN A 562 -16.31 5.82 -11.51
C GLN A 562 -16.18 4.40 -12.09
N PHE A 563 -17.05 4.03 -13.03
CA PHE A 563 -16.98 2.72 -13.68
C PHE A 563 -15.66 2.54 -14.46
N SER A 564 -15.28 3.51 -15.30
CA SER A 564 -14.06 3.45 -16.10
C SER A 564 -12.79 3.36 -15.24
N GLU A 565 -12.74 4.10 -14.12
CA GLU A 565 -11.67 4.01 -13.14
C GLU A 565 -11.55 2.60 -12.56
N THR A 566 -12.69 2.00 -12.20
CA THR A 566 -12.73 0.63 -11.67
C THR A 566 -12.27 -0.38 -12.74
N ILE A 567 -12.65 -0.22 -14.00
CA ILE A 567 -12.16 -1.08 -15.09
C ILE A 567 -10.64 -0.97 -15.24
N ILE A 568 -10.08 0.24 -15.21
CA ILE A 568 -8.61 0.43 -15.32
C ILE A 568 -7.89 -0.26 -14.15
N ARG A 569 -8.36 -0.05 -12.91
CA ARG A 569 -7.77 -0.66 -11.71
C ARG A 569 -7.91 -2.19 -11.73
N LEU A 570 -9.07 -2.72 -12.14
CA LEU A 570 -9.29 -4.17 -12.27
C LEU A 570 -8.42 -4.79 -13.36
N SER A 571 -8.32 -4.14 -14.51
CA SER A 571 -7.47 -4.60 -15.61
C SER A 571 -6.00 -4.64 -15.18
N PHE A 572 -5.55 -3.62 -14.44
CA PHE A 572 -4.21 -3.60 -13.86
C PHE A 572 -3.96 -4.74 -12.85
N LEU A 573 -4.92 -5.02 -11.97
CA LEU A 573 -4.77 -6.04 -10.93
C LEU A 573 -4.98 -7.48 -11.43
N THR A 574 -5.71 -7.69 -12.53
CA THR A 574 -6.11 -9.03 -12.99
C THR A 574 -5.50 -9.45 -14.32
N ASN A 575 -4.99 -8.52 -15.13
CA ASN A 575 -4.45 -8.81 -16.46
C ASN A 575 -2.96 -8.50 -16.58
N GLU A 576 -2.18 -9.55 -16.77
CA GLU A 576 -0.72 -9.45 -16.84
C GLU A 576 -0.22 -8.63 -18.04
N LYS A 577 -0.89 -8.74 -19.19
CA LYS A 577 -0.50 -7.96 -20.38
C LYS A 577 -0.73 -6.47 -20.14
N TYR A 578 -1.91 -6.13 -19.60
CA TYR A 578 -2.28 -4.76 -19.28
C TYR A 578 -1.32 -4.16 -18.24
N ALA A 579 -1.07 -4.87 -17.13
CA ALA A 579 -0.16 -4.42 -16.09
C ALA A 579 1.25 -4.14 -16.60
N ARG A 580 1.80 -4.98 -17.49
CA ARG A 580 3.14 -4.78 -18.07
C ARG A 580 3.23 -3.52 -18.94
N GLN A 581 2.18 -3.15 -19.65
CA GLN A 581 2.14 -1.96 -20.51
C GLN A 581 2.06 -0.65 -19.72
N ILE A 582 1.57 -0.71 -18.49
CA ILE A 582 1.39 0.46 -17.61
C ILE A 582 2.58 0.69 -16.69
N LYS A 583 3.29 -0.38 -16.30
CA LYS A 583 4.43 -0.26 -15.37
C LYS A 583 5.52 0.67 -15.88
N SER A 584 6.08 1.46 -14.96
CA SER A 584 7.17 2.38 -15.26
C SER A 584 8.43 1.62 -15.73
N GLN A 585 8.82 1.85 -16.98
CA GLN A 585 10.08 1.32 -17.50
C GLN A 585 11.30 1.89 -16.76
N VAL A 586 11.19 3.12 -16.24
CA VAL A 586 12.25 3.76 -15.43
C VAL A 586 12.47 2.99 -14.14
N PHE A 587 11.39 2.60 -13.45
CA PHE A 587 11.46 1.81 -12.23
C PHE A 587 12.06 0.41 -12.47
N ASN A 588 11.60 -0.29 -13.52
CA ASN A 588 12.16 -1.60 -13.88
C ASN A 588 13.66 -1.52 -14.23
N ASN A 589 14.07 -0.46 -14.93
CA ASN A 589 15.48 -0.23 -15.23
C ASN A 589 16.29 0.03 -13.95
N TYR A 590 15.77 0.81 -13.01
CA TYR A 590 16.42 1.05 -11.72
C TYR A 590 16.65 -0.25 -10.95
N LEU A 591 15.66 -1.14 -10.87
CA LEU A 591 15.81 -2.45 -10.21
C LEU A 591 16.90 -3.32 -10.86
N ARG A 592 16.97 -3.33 -12.19
CA ARG A 592 18.05 -4.03 -12.92
C ARG A 592 19.42 -3.44 -12.61
N ARG A 593 19.54 -2.10 -12.56
CA ARG A 593 20.78 -1.43 -12.18
C ARG A 593 21.18 -1.76 -10.74
N LEU A 594 20.22 -1.79 -9.80
CA LEU A 594 20.49 -2.18 -8.42
C LEU A 594 21.03 -3.60 -8.35
N TYR A 595 20.45 -4.52 -9.10
CA TYR A 595 20.95 -5.88 -9.21
C TYR A 595 22.37 -5.92 -9.80
N ASP A 596 22.62 -5.21 -10.91
CA ASP A 596 23.93 -5.15 -11.54
C ASP A 596 25.03 -4.63 -10.58
N PHE A 597 24.73 -3.59 -9.80
CA PHE A 597 25.67 -2.98 -8.84
C PHE A 597 25.96 -3.87 -7.64
N ASN A 598 24.96 -4.57 -7.12
CA ASN A 598 25.13 -5.43 -5.95
C ASN A 598 25.68 -6.82 -6.31
N HIS A 599 25.36 -7.36 -7.49
CA HIS A 599 25.91 -8.63 -7.97
C HIS A 599 27.31 -8.43 -8.61
N GLY A 600 27.61 -7.24 -9.13
CA GLY A 600 28.90 -6.97 -9.79
C GLY A 600 28.94 -7.26 -11.28
N ARG A 601 27.81 -7.05 -11.99
CA ARG A 601 27.75 -7.20 -13.45
C ARG A 601 28.44 -6.01 -14.12
N THR A 602 29.68 -6.24 -14.55
CA THR A 602 30.58 -5.19 -15.09
C THR A 602 29.99 -4.42 -16.27
N ALA A 603 29.26 -5.09 -17.16
CA ALA A 603 28.60 -4.45 -18.30
C ALA A 603 27.51 -3.45 -17.86
N GLY A 604 26.67 -3.84 -16.89
CA GLY A 604 25.62 -3.00 -16.34
C GLY A 604 26.16 -1.80 -15.58
N ILE A 605 27.19 -2.02 -14.75
CA ILE A 605 27.89 -0.95 -14.02
C ILE A 605 28.51 0.05 -14.99
N ARG A 606 29.27 -0.41 -15.97
CA ARG A 606 29.91 0.46 -16.97
C ARG A 606 28.89 1.29 -17.74
N SER A 607 27.82 0.65 -18.22
CA SER A 607 26.76 1.34 -18.94
C SER A 607 26.13 2.46 -18.11
N PHE A 608 25.96 2.28 -16.80
CA PHE A 608 25.43 3.35 -15.94
C PHE A 608 26.44 4.46 -15.68
N TYR A 609 27.75 4.17 -15.56
CA TYR A 609 28.78 5.22 -15.49
C TYR A 609 28.81 6.09 -16.74
N ASP A 610 28.69 5.47 -17.92
CA ASP A 610 28.63 6.19 -19.20
C ASP A 610 27.37 7.07 -19.26
N GLU A 611 26.21 6.53 -18.89
CA GLU A 611 24.94 7.25 -18.81
C GLU A 611 24.99 8.41 -17.80
N PHE A 612 25.62 8.21 -16.64
CA PHE A 612 25.78 9.24 -15.61
C PHE A 612 26.71 10.38 -16.06
N LYS A 613 27.72 10.09 -16.88
CA LYS A 613 28.55 11.13 -17.50
C LYS A 613 27.72 12.01 -18.42
N ASP A 614 26.83 11.43 -19.22
CA ASP A 614 25.92 12.18 -20.10
C ASP A 614 24.92 13.02 -19.31
N VAL A 615 24.44 12.52 -18.16
CA VAL A 615 23.61 13.30 -17.22
C VAL A 615 24.31 14.57 -16.78
N ILE A 616 25.56 14.47 -16.31
CA ILE A 616 26.33 15.64 -15.84
C ILE A 616 26.48 16.68 -16.96
N GLN A 617 26.75 16.22 -18.18
CA GLN A 617 26.86 17.09 -19.35
C GLN A 617 25.54 17.78 -19.70
N LYS A 618 24.41 17.07 -19.64
CA LYS A 618 23.09 17.67 -19.92
C LYS A 618 22.59 18.58 -18.80
N TRP A 619 22.95 18.28 -17.55
CA TRP A 619 22.54 19.07 -16.38
C TRP A 619 23.09 20.49 -16.42
N LYS A 620 24.41 20.65 -16.56
CA LYS A 620 25.04 21.99 -16.68
C LYS A 620 25.02 22.52 -18.13
N GLY A 621 24.81 21.63 -19.09
CA GLY A 621 24.92 21.90 -20.52
C GLY A 621 26.35 21.72 -21.04
N THR A 622 26.46 21.40 -22.33
CA THR A 622 27.73 21.14 -23.00
C THR A 622 27.80 21.85 -24.36
N PRO A 623 28.92 22.53 -24.70
CA PRO A 623 29.16 23.02 -26.06
C PRO A 623 29.67 21.93 -26.99
N LEU A 624 30.54 21.06 -26.47
CA LEU A 624 31.36 20.09 -27.20
C LEU A 624 31.60 18.87 -26.33
N LYS A 625 31.85 17.71 -26.95
CA LYS A 625 32.10 16.45 -26.24
C LYS A 625 33.21 16.62 -25.20
N ASP A 626 32.94 16.18 -23.96
CA ASP A 626 33.82 16.29 -22.77
C ASP A 626 33.98 17.70 -22.16
N TYR A 627 33.26 18.72 -22.67
CA TYR A 627 33.21 20.06 -22.08
C TYR A 627 31.90 20.30 -21.33
N VAL A 628 31.97 21.02 -20.22
CA VAL A 628 30.81 21.35 -19.37
C VAL A 628 30.83 22.85 -19.06
N TYR A 629 29.69 23.53 -19.18
CA TYR A 629 29.60 24.97 -18.88
C TYR A 629 29.82 25.27 -17.40
N LEU A 630 30.50 26.40 -17.14
CA LEU A 630 30.72 27.03 -15.83
C LEU A 630 29.72 28.16 -15.57
N SER A 631 29.35 28.87 -16.63
CA SER A 631 28.44 30.02 -16.65
C SER A 631 26.97 29.60 -16.64
N LYS A 632 26.08 30.46 -16.13
CA LYS A 632 24.62 30.22 -16.19
C LYS A 632 24.12 30.28 -17.63
N GLN A 633 23.01 29.61 -17.90
CA GLN A 633 22.38 29.62 -19.23
C GLN A 633 21.97 31.02 -19.71
N THR A 634 21.73 31.96 -18.80
CA THR A 634 21.28 33.33 -19.12
C THR A 634 22.40 34.27 -19.58
N GLU A 635 23.67 33.83 -19.53
CA GLU A 635 24.80 34.68 -19.88
C GLU A 635 24.99 34.77 -21.40
N THR A 636 25.30 35.98 -21.89
CA THR A 636 25.54 36.28 -23.31
C THR A 636 26.79 35.63 -23.86
N ILE A 637 27.74 35.31 -22.96
CA ILE A 637 28.97 34.58 -23.23
C ILE A 637 28.98 33.41 -22.26
N ARG A 638 29.16 32.20 -22.77
CA ARG A 638 29.23 31.00 -21.94
C ARG A 638 30.64 30.44 -21.94
N ILE A 639 31.15 30.11 -20.76
CA ILE A 639 32.49 29.53 -20.59
C ILE A 639 32.32 28.07 -20.22
N ALA A 640 33.06 27.18 -20.87
CA ALA A 640 33.10 25.76 -20.57
C ALA A 640 34.53 25.30 -20.28
N GLN A 641 34.64 24.27 -19.44
CA GLN A 641 35.90 23.61 -19.14
C GLN A 641 35.83 22.14 -19.57
N LYS A 642 36.99 21.55 -19.84
CA LYS A 642 37.10 20.12 -20.05
C LYS A 642 37.01 19.38 -18.72
N LEU A 643 36.18 18.33 -18.67
CA LEU A 643 35.97 17.52 -17.47
C LEU A 643 36.26 16.04 -17.78
N ASN A 644 37.42 15.56 -17.35
CA ASN A 644 37.83 14.17 -17.54
C ASN A 644 37.46 13.30 -16.34
N LEU A 645 36.31 12.63 -16.45
CA LEU A 645 35.77 11.75 -15.41
C LEU A 645 36.36 10.34 -15.50
N LYS A 646 37.02 9.89 -14.44
CA LYS A 646 37.53 8.52 -14.31
C LYS A 646 36.73 7.73 -13.27
N PRO A 647 35.88 6.76 -13.67
CA PRO A 647 35.15 5.91 -12.75
C PRO A 647 36.07 5.20 -11.74
N ASN A 648 35.62 5.10 -10.50
CA ASN A 648 36.21 4.26 -9.46
C ASN A 648 35.17 3.23 -8.99
N VAL A 649 35.55 1.96 -8.93
CA VAL A 649 34.69 0.86 -8.48
C VAL A 649 35.27 0.09 -7.29
N SER A 650 36.38 0.55 -6.71
CA SER A 650 37.07 -0.18 -5.62
C SER A 650 36.28 -0.20 -4.30
N HIS A 651 35.31 0.71 -4.14
CA HIS A 651 34.43 0.77 -2.98
C HIS A 651 33.25 -0.21 -3.07
N LEU A 652 32.96 -0.76 -4.25
CA LEU A 652 31.82 -1.65 -4.45
C LEU A 652 32.08 -3.02 -3.80
N GLN A 653 31.03 -3.55 -3.16
CA GLN A 653 31.02 -4.88 -2.58
C GLN A 653 29.99 -5.71 -3.33
N PHE A 654 30.39 -6.93 -3.71
CA PHE A 654 29.56 -7.79 -4.55
C PHE A 654 29.09 -9.02 -3.78
N VAL A 655 27.82 -9.37 -3.98
CA VAL A 655 27.19 -10.58 -3.47
C VAL A 655 27.15 -11.61 -4.60
N GLN A 656 27.59 -12.84 -4.33
CA GLN A 656 27.70 -13.91 -5.34
C GLN A 656 26.42 -14.75 -5.47
N GLU A 657 25.40 -14.48 -4.65
CA GLU A 657 24.10 -15.15 -4.71
C GLU A 657 23.29 -14.63 -5.92
N GLU A 658 22.56 -15.51 -6.60
CA GLU A 658 21.67 -15.11 -7.70
C GLU A 658 20.45 -14.31 -7.20
N VAL A 659 19.98 -14.62 -5.99
CA VAL A 659 18.89 -13.96 -5.29
C VAL A 659 19.47 -13.19 -4.13
N LEU A 660 19.42 -11.86 -4.21
CA LEU A 660 20.03 -10.97 -3.23
C LEU A 660 19.04 -10.67 -2.11
N GLU A 661 19.20 -11.31 -0.96
CA GLU A 661 18.37 -11.05 0.23
C GLU A 661 18.90 -9.87 1.07
N THR A 662 20.18 -9.52 0.85
CA THR A 662 20.90 -8.45 1.56
C THR A 662 21.69 -7.64 0.55
N PHE A 663 21.32 -6.37 0.36
CA PHE A 663 21.90 -5.51 -0.68
C PHE A 663 21.72 -4.01 -0.37
N LYS A 664 22.48 -3.17 -1.08
CA LYS A 664 22.44 -1.71 -0.94
C LYS A 664 21.27 -1.17 -1.77
N PRO A 665 20.36 -0.38 -1.18
CA PRO A 665 19.15 0.09 -1.87
C PRO A 665 19.39 1.29 -2.79
N THR A 666 20.63 1.76 -2.88
CA THR A 666 21.09 2.89 -3.69
C THR A 666 22.23 2.47 -4.60
N LEU A 667 22.35 3.16 -5.74
CA LEU A 667 23.47 2.97 -6.66
C LEU A 667 24.65 3.82 -6.18
N SER A 668 25.74 3.17 -5.78
CA SER A 668 26.93 3.84 -5.25
C SER A 668 27.95 4.09 -6.36
N LEU A 669 28.13 5.34 -6.73
CA LEU A 669 29.10 5.76 -7.74
C LEU A 669 30.27 6.46 -7.08
N ALA A 670 31.46 6.35 -7.67
CA ALA A 670 32.60 7.16 -7.26
C ALA A 670 33.47 7.53 -8.47
N TYR A 671 34.07 8.72 -8.42
CA TYR A 671 34.98 9.18 -9.47
C TYR A 671 36.32 9.59 -8.87
N ASN A 672 37.40 9.12 -9.51
CA ASN A 672 38.75 9.53 -9.18
C ASN A 672 39.05 10.90 -9.77
N ILE A 673 39.63 11.77 -8.94
CA ILE A 673 40.01 13.11 -9.35
C ILE A 673 41.44 13.39 -8.90
N GLY A 674 42.36 13.39 -9.86
CA GLY A 674 43.77 13.68 -9.58
C GLY A 674 44.43 12.64 -8.65
N LYS A 675 45.03 13.11 -7.55
CA LYS A 675 45.72 12.29 -6.53
C LYS A 675 44.92 12.15 -5.21
N ASP A 676 43.75 12.78 -5.12
CA ASP A 676 42.92 12.81 -3.91
C ASP A 676 42.01 11.57 -3.83
N GLU A 677 41.38 11.38 -2.66
CA GLU A 677 40.37 10.32 -2.46
C GLU A 677 39.20 10.45 -3.44
N PRO A 678 38.61 9.31 -3.89
CA PRO A 678 37.49 9.32 -4.82
C PRO A 678 36.28 10.05 -4.21
N ILE A 679 35.57 10.84 -5.02
CA ILE A 679 34.34 11.52 -4.59
C ILE A 679 33.16 10.57 -4.79
N PRO A 680 32.45 10.13 -3.71
CA PRO A 680 31.31 9.24 -3.82
C PRO A 680 29.99 10.01 -4.03
N ILE A 681 29.03 9.35 -4.65
CA ILE A 681 27.61 9.75 -4.68
C ILE A 681 26.70 8.53 -4.62
N GLU A 682 25.65 8.64 -3.81
CA GLU A 682 24.59 7.66 -3.72
C GLU A 682 23.38 8.12 -4.54
N VAL A 683 22.91 7.28 -5.44
CA VAL A 683 21.74 7.55 -6.28
C VAL A 683 20.61 6.62 -5.86
N ASP A 684 19.64 7.18 -5.16
CA ASP A 684 18.36 6.53 -4.88
C ASP A 684 17.40 6.61 -6.08
N PHE A 685 16.20 6.03 -5.95
CA PHE A 685 15.24 6.02 -7.05
C PHE A 685 14.73 7.42 -7.43
N ALA A 686 14.49 8.31 -6.46
CA ALA A 686 13.97 9.65 -6.73
C ALA A 686 14.99 10.47 -7.54
N LEU A 687 16.27 10.43 -7.13
CA LEU A 687 17.35 11.03 -7.89
C LEU A 687 17.47 10.35 -9.26
N TYR A 688 17.48 9.02 -9.34
CA TYR A 688 17.56 8.29 -10.61
C TYR A 688 16.45 8.70 -11.59
N GLU A 689 15.20 8.81 -11.13
CA GLU A 689 14.06 9.23 -11.94
C GLU A 689 14.27 10.64 -12.50
N LEU A 690 14.73 11.59 -11.69
CA LEU A 690 15.10 12.93 -12.13
C LEU A 690 16.23 12.91 -13.17
N LEU A 691 17.29 12.12 -12.93
CA LEU A 691 18.41 12.01 -13.89
C LEU A 691 17.94 11.45 -15.24
N GLN A 692 17.00 10.50 -15.25
CA GLN A 692 16.39 9.97 -16.46
C GLN A 692 15.55 11.01 -17.22
N GLN A 693 14.84 11.88 -16.51
CA GLN A 693 14.14 13.01 -17.13
C GLN A 693 15.11 13.97 -17.79
N VAL A 694 16.23 14.30 -17.12
CA VAL A 694 17.29 15.17 -17.68
C VAL A 694 17.91 14.57 -18.93
N LEU A 695 18.13 13.24 -18.96
CA LEU A 695 18.58 12.54 -20.17
C LEU A 695 17.60 12.68 -21.34
N ARG A 696 16.31 12.81 -21.07
CA ARG A 696 15.25 13.03 -22.07
C ARG A 696 15.06 14.51 -22.44
N GLY A 697 15.89 15.40 -21.89
CA GLY A 697 15.88 16.84 -22.21
C GLY A 697 15.09 17.70 -21.23
N TYR A 698 14.63 17.16 -20.10
CA TYR A 698 14.06 17.96 -19.03
C TYR A 698 15.12 18.89 -18.43
N CYS A 699 14.77 20.15 -18.22
CA CYS A 699 15.61 21.12 -17.53
C CYS A 699 15.14 21.25 -16.07
N PRO A 700 15.97 20.86 -15.09
CA PRO A 700 15.62 20.95 -13.67
C PRO A 700 15.25 22.38 -13.26
N ASN A 701 14.21 22.51 -12.44
CA ASN A 701 13.82 23.76 -11.81
C ASN A 701 14.50 23.91 -10.43
N LYS A 702 14.29 25.05 -9.75
CA LYS A 702 14.88 25.29 -8.42
C LYS A 702 14.49 24.25 -7.36
N LYS A 703 13.24 23.78 -7.39
CA LYS A 703 12.78 22.74 -6.48
C LYS A 703 13.49 21.42 -6.77
N ASP A 704 13.69 21.06 -8.03
CA ASP A 704 14.43 19.85 -8.39
C ASP A 704 15.90 19.94 -7.94
N GLU A 705 16.52 21.12 -8.00
CA GLU A 705 17.86 21.37 -7.45
C GLU A 705 17.90 21.26 -5.91
N GLU A 706 16.86 21.73 -5.23
CA GLU A 706 16.69 21.59 -3.76
C GLU A 706 16.42 20.13 -3.35
N ASP A 707 15.61 19.39 -4.11
CA ASP A 707 15.34 17.98 -3.86
C ASP A 707 16.59 17.11 -4.17
N ALA A 708 17.47 17.58 -5.05
CA ALA A 708 18.71 16.92 -5.46
C ALA A 708 20.00 17.58 -4.92
N ILE A 709 19.97 18.21 -3.73
CA ILE A 709 21.12 18.93 -3.13
C ILE A 709 22.41 18.10 -3.16
N ASN A 710 22.37 16.82 -2.75
CA ASN A 710 23.57 15.97 -2.73
C ASN A 710 24.18 15.80 -4.12
N PHE A 711 23.35 15.74 -5.16
CA PHE A 711 23.82 15.67 -6.54
C PHE A 711 24.39 17.01 -7.01
N VAL A 712 23.75 18.14 -6.67
CA VAL A 712 24.26 19.48 -7.00
C VAL A 712 25.62 19.71 -6.35
N GLU A 713 25.76 19.41 -5.05
CA GLU A 713 27.03 19.48 -4.33
C GLU A 713 28.10 18.58 -4.94
N PHE A 714 27.72 17.36 -5.34
CA PHE A 714 28.61 16.44 -6.03
C PHE A 714 29.11 17.05 -7.35
N VAL A 715 28.21 17.55 -8.20
CA VAL A 715 28.59 18.17 -9.48
C VAL A 715 29.48 19.38 -9.25
N ASP A 716 29.18 20.24 -8.28
CA ASP A 716 29.98 21.43 -7.99
C ASP A 716 31.38 21.06 -7.47
N LYS A 717 31.49 20.01 -6.63
CA LYS A 717 32.77 19.42 -6.25
C LYS A 717 33.53 18.92 -7.48
N MET A 718 32.89 18.17 -8.38
CA MET A 718 33.51 17.70 -9.63
C MET A 718 34.02 18.87 -10.49
N MET A 719 33.25 19.95 -10.59
CA MET A 719 33.60 21.13 -11.39
C MET A 719 34.81 21.89 -10.84
N ASN A 720 35.13 21.75 -9.55
CA ASN A 720 36.33 22.38 -8.99
C ASN A 720 37.64 21.80 -9.54
N TYR A 721 37.61 20.57 -10.05
CA TYR A 721 38.78 19.85 -10.52
C TYR A 721 38.87 19.70 -12.05
N GLY A 722 38.01 20.40 -12.79
CA GLY A 722 38.13 20.48 -14.25
C GLY A 722 39.40 21.23 -14.69
N GLU A 723 39.70 21.19 -15.98
CA GLU A 723 40.95 21.73 -16.54
C GLU A 723 40.93 23.26 -16.76
N LYS A 724 40.18 24.01 -15.94
CA LYS A 724 40.01 25.48 -16.03
C LYS A 724 41.31 26.29 -16.06
N SER A 725 42.42 25.74 -15.55
CA SER A 725 43.73 26.39 -15.56
C SER A 725 44.57 26.10 -16.81
N LYS A 726 44.19 25.08 -17.60
CA LYS A 726 44.90 24.64 -18.81
C LYS A 726 44.16 25.03 -20.08
N GLU A 727 42.85 24.80 -20.11
CA GLU A 727 42.04 24.96 -21.31
C GLU A 727 40.58 25.32 -20.96
N LEU A 728 40.06 26.34 -21.64
CA LEU A 728 38.69 26.81 -21.56
C LEU A 728 38.13 27.03 -22.97
N ILE A 729 36.83 26.80 -23.12
CA ILE A 729 36.08 27.14 -24.34
C ILE A 729 35.15 28.30 -24.02
N VAL A 730 35.23 29.35 -24.83
CA VAL A 730 34.34 30.51 -24.78
C VAL A 730 33.37 30.40 -25.95
N HIS A 731 32.10 30.22 -25.64
CA HIS A 731 31.01 30.07 -26.59
C HIS A 731 30.12 31.32 -26.58
N TYR A 732 29.85 31.89 -27.76
CA TYR A 732 28.91 32.98 -27.97
C TYR A 732 27.61 32.41 -28.58
N PRO A 733 26.57 32.12 -27.77
CA PRO A 733 25.40 31.37 -28.23
C PRO A 733 24.62 32.07 -29.35
N ASN A 734 24.55 33.42 -29.30
CA ASN A 734 23.82 34.21 -30.29
C ASN A 734 24.46 34.19 -31.68
N ASP A 735 25.79 34.01 -31.74
CA ASP A 735 26.55 34.07 -32.98
C ASP A 735 27.07 32.69 -33.43
N GLY A 736 26.87 31.65 -32.61
CA GLY A 736 27.39 30.30 -32.85
C GLY A 736 28.92 30.21 -32.92
N ARG A 737 29.64 31.15 -32.29
CA ARG A 737 31.12 31.22 -32.34
C ARG A 737 31.77 30.53 -31.15
N PHE A 738 32.79 29.72 -31.41
CA PHE A 738 33.62 29.06 -30.40
C PHE A 738 35.04 29.61 -30.43
N TYR A 739 35.58 29.85 -29.24
CA TYR A 739 36.98 30.23 -29.07
C TYR A 739 37.61 29.35 -27.99
N LYS A 740 38.84 28.93 -28.21
CA LYS A 740 39.62 28.12 -27.29
C LYS A 740 40.67 29.00 -26.62
N LEU A 741 40.66 29.02 -25.30
CA LEU A 741 41.62 29.71 -24.45
C LEU A 741 42.49 28.67 -23.74
N TYR A 742 43.77 28.61 -24.04
CA TYR A 742 44.69 27.64 -23.44
C TYR A 742 46.07 28.25 -23.16
N LYS A 743 46.90 27.55 -22.37
CA LYS A 743 48.30 27.93 -22.17
C LYS A 743 49.20 27.16 -23.15
N ASP A 744 50.06 27.87 -23.87
CA ASP A 744 51.07 27.25 -24.73
C ASP A 744 52.20 26.58 -23.91
N ASP A 745 53.11 25.89 -24.60
CA ASP A 745 54.25 25.18 -24.00
C ASP A 745 55.20 26.11 -23.22
N PHE A 746 55.08 27.43 -23.41
CA PHE A 746 55.87 28.46 -22.74
C PHE A 746 55.07 29.21 -21.65
N GLY A 747 53.81 28.83 -21.40
CA GLY A 747 52.95 29.38 -20.36
C GLY A 747 52.19 30.65 -20.74
N SER A 748 52.24 31.10 -22.00
CA SER A 748 51.48 32.25 -22.50
C SER A 748 50.04 31.85 -22.82
N PHE A 749 49.09 32.76 -22.59
CA PHE A 749 47.69 32.53 -22.94
C PHE A 749 47.48 32.73 -24.44
N VAL A 750 46.96 31.69 -25.10
CA VAL A 750 46.59 31.69 -26.51
C VAL A 750 45.07 31.69 -26.62
N PHE A 751 44.54 32.59 -27.45
CA PHE A 751 43.11 32.69 -27.77
C PHE A 751 42.91 32.42 -29.26
N GLU A 752 42.37 31.27 -29.59
CA GLU A 752 42.21 30.79 -30.97
C GLU A 752 40.73 30.59 -31.29
N LYS A 753 40.33 30.87 -32.54
CA LYS A 753 38.97 30.64 -33.01
C LYS A 753 38.86 29.21 -33.52
N GLU A 754 37.85 28.47 -33.04
CA GLU A 754 37.53 27.11 -33.52
C GLU A 754 36.70 27.13 -34.81
#